data_AF-A0A364LMA4-F1
#
_entry.id   AF-A0A364LMA4-F1
#
_cell.length_a   1.000
_cell.length_b   1.000
_cell.length_c   1.000
_cell.angle_alpha   90.00
_cell.angle_beta   90.00
_cell.angle_gamma   90.00
#
_symmetry.space_group_name_H-M   'P 1'
#
loop_
_entity.id
_entity.type
_entity.pdbx_description
1 polymer ?
#
loop_
_entity_poly.entity_id
_entity_poly.type
_entity_poly.pdbx_seq_one_letter_code
_entity_poly.pdbx_strand_id
1 'polypeptide(L)'
;MKNKQELRREYKALIKQAKTFKNEKKYTQAAQLCDKILGNPKLSGTSPKIATSAMMLKKELIELTKESVDFGIRKAIVMRNIGRFADAIQALEQLSQTTVLSPDNYQKILQLQQETIAEAHSKIKGVFTSKETIDQTIPPTVLCKESYLAEKNEIFAQHPLKMKESFSARVDWVLRLIQFLKQHMLKANDTFPFIKEEFLQQNAAGAQKRFSFMGNITLPYFSGYRNGISILMQRMCDRAFRNAANDYYLEDSVDILRMLFETIYRFPRSERGLLTKYLPWGEHSWYLLDFFSAIFATTDLCFINDGFENGLSIAPFNFDGDVVKQKQLIQFHSVMLTFRALVKHSITDILTKDLEFLSVFFEQVKNHLSSGTPLTPMEKPENLETLLRFSKHSFLLLKLIALLPRNYAKSTYSLEVIQETGVSLDTIESVDKQKLCEWLANKSEPITPIDKFLPADNKTPEPEPEKVHPIWSQSLLESTQKATKGQQLTLCAIKDSNQLAPHTRFQILGFEDFLSIKNRLSLLRVLEMTGEFFMPRNWGNKQKTLDIIDIDMVGKIRSALSHPEEREYLSVIKDLEKDPVLLEQLHNELMIFSGSVYELVVSRESELDWQVEDTSSGYDDWKDAMDLYWQSIKKHYSLDKKTSSHILTKPLLEEKERDTLLGLVLPAHHKMLKDCLANDVSFFIANKKSPLNLFDEITANLSSTDKKQNADKRQVKKLLTKADKIYRVYKSDFETKKRKEDTLNNQRIKQNQSDAMTNLYPGILQVAHTFWKAEKNDSNDLSEILEKLIDRLDLLTALLEEEKLDDDSLREFQELLHTRIKDDIRFSQSIAYLLGQIISCINKLSSLCDLSLINQTLHDKLGDLISLRNALEHSDPFVESSVTSFYNMFSPLTQLMACTVGEIVFYFNPDIKDFQTRLKIQFPDMDFEGLTSASSSYSGSTSSLPSLISPTGLRVKQENALRLSGFVFAQEEVRKSPSPEGMDDFFQAEDDLVLMNLNEELEKEEEEQPAVNLTRSGSEFYRMRFFDRECTSPVTVDNSQYEAGSDSEYDFFHTFE
;
A
#
# COMPACT_ATOMS: atom_id res chain seq x y z
N MET A 1 -58.49 42.19 -30.28
CA MET A 1 -58.85 41.42 -29.06
C MET A 1 -59.72 40.24 -29.49
N LYS A 2 -59.57 39.05 -28.90
CA LYS A 2 -60.46 37.90 -29.17
C LYS A 2 -61.92 38.22 -28.80
N ASN A 3 -62.87 37.64 -29.53
CA ASN A 3 -64.31 37.81 -29.33
C ASN A 3 -64.77 37.07 -28.06
N LYS A 4 -65.77 37.65 -27.38
CA LYS A 4 -66.46 37.12 -26.18
C LYS A 4 -66.95 35.67 -26.36
N GLN A 5 -67.30 35.25 -27.59
CA GLN A 5 -67.66 33.85 -27.87
C GLN A 5 -66.44 32.91 -28.01
N GLU A 6 -65.31 33.40 -28.53
CA GLU A 6 -64.10 32.58 -28.73
C GLU A 6 -63.50 32.15 -27.40
N LEU A 7 -63.31 33.08 -26.46
CA LEU A 7 -62.80 32.77 -25.11
C LEU A 7 -63.67 31.74 -24.38
N ARG A 8 -64.99 31.74 -24.61
CA ARG A 8 -65.91 30.74 -24.03
C ARG A 8 -65.81 29.36 -24.73
N ARG A 9 -65.54 29.33 -26.03
CA ARG A 9 -65.24 28.08 -26.77
C ARG A 9 -63.88 27.51 -26.36
N GLU A 10 -62.86 28.37 -26.26
CA GLU A 10 -61.50 28.05 -25.84
C GLU A 10 -61.49 27.49 -24.41
N TYR A 11 -62.15 28.15 -23.44
CA TYR A 11 -62.34 27.62 -22.08
C TYR A 11 -63.04 26.25 -22.07
N LYS A 12 -64.16 26.11 -22.81
CA LYS A 12 -64.89 24.82 -22.86
C LYS A 12 -64.09 23.71 -23.54
N ALA A 13 -63.27 24.04 -24.53
CA ALA A 13 -62.36 23.08 -25.15
C ALA A 13 -61.26 22.65 -24.17
N LEU A 14 -60.65 23.60 -23.45
CA LEU A 14 -59.65 23.32 -22.42
C LEU A 14 -60.22 22.45 -21.29
N ILE A 15 -61.41 22.76 -20.74
CA ILE A 15 -62.05 21.91 -19.72
C ILE A 15 -62.47 20.55 -20.29
N LYS A 16 -63.00 20.46 -21.52
CA LYS A 16 -63.31 19.15 -22.12
C LYS A 16 -62.04 18.31 -22.29
N GLN A 17 -60.94 18.90 -22.78
CA GLN A 17 -59.64 18.23 -22.88
C GLN A 17 -59.12 17.82 -21.50
N ALA A 18 -59.20 18.70 -20.48
CA ALA A 18 -58.75 18.42 -19.13
C ALA A 18 -59.54 17.26 -18.48
N LYS A 19 -60.86 17.20 -18.69
CA LYS A 19 -61.72 16.10 -18.23
C LYS A 19 -61.48 14.80 -19.00
N THR A 20 -61.45 14.84 -20.33
CA THR A 20 -61.30 13.64 -21.17
C THR A 20 -59.90 13.02 -21.10
N PHE A 21 -58.85 13.83 -20.96
CA PHE A 21 -57.44 13.38 -20.94
C PHE A 21 -56.76 13.52 -19.57
N LYS A 22 -57.52 13.78 -18.50
CA LYS A 22 -57.02 14.03 -17.12
C LYS A 22 -55.84 15.01 -17.04
N ASN A 23 -55.80 16.01 -17.92
CA ASN A 23 -54.60 16.81 -18.15
C ASN A 23 -54.54 18.07 -17.25
N GLU A 24 -53.69 18.03 -16.23
CA GLU A 24 -53.50 19.10 -15.22
C GLU A 24 -53.09 20.44 -15.86
N LYS A 25 -52.17 20.42 -16.83
CA LYS A 25 -51.76 21.61 -17.60
C LYS A 25 -52.93 22.26 -18.34
N LYS A 26 -53.95 21.48 -18.76
CA LYS A 26 -55.21 21.99 -19.34
C LYS A 26 -56.19 22.53 -18.30
N TYR A 27 -56.23 21.97 -17.08
CA TYR A 27 -56.97 22.58 -15.96
C TYR A 27 -56.38 23.94 -15.58
N THR A 28 -55.06 24.07 -15.46
CA THR A 28 -54.40 25.34 -15.13
C THR A 28 -54.55 26.39 -16.24
N GLN A 29 -54.46 25.98 -17.52
CA GLN A 29 -54.79 26.86 -18.65
C GLN A 29 -56.25 27.33 -18.63
N ALA A 30 -57.19 26.46 -18.24
CA ALA A 30 -58.59 26.85 -18.06
C ALA A 30 -58.75 27.83 -16.88
N ALA A 31 -58.11 27.57 -15.73
CA ALA A 31 -58.14 28.43 -14.55
C ALA A 31 -57.74 29.87 -14.88
N GLN A 32 -56.57 30.04 -15.51
CA GLN A 32 -56.05 31.35 -15.94
C GLN A 32 -56.97 32.06 -16.94
N LEU A 33 -57.65 31.32 -17.82
CA LEU A 33 -58.64 31.89 -18.74
C LEU A 33 -59.93 32.30 -18.00
N CYS A 34 -60.33 31.55 -16.96
CA CYS A 34 -61.47 31.86 -16.09
C CYS A 34 -61.25 33.18 -15.36
N ASP A 35 -60.09 33.35 -14.73
CA ASP A 35 -59.76 34.57 -13.99
C ASP A 35 -59.55 35.77 -14.92
N LYS A 36 -59.05 35.58 -16.16
CA LYS A 36 -59.07 36.62 -17.20
C LYS A 36 -60.48 37.00 -17.69
N ILE A 37 -61.48 36.11 -17.55
CA ILE A 37 -62.88 36.40 -17.85
C ILE A 37 -63.55 37.13 -16.68
N LEU A 38 -63.26 36.73 -15.43
CA LEU A 38 -63.81 37.33 -14.21
C LEU A 38 -63.22 38.71 -13.91
N GLY A 39 -61.91 38.89 -14.09
CA GLY A 39 -61.18 40.13 -13.81
C GLY A 39 -61.36 41.26 -14.84
N ASN A 40 -62.29 41.14 -15.80
CA ASN A 40 -62.54 42.15 -16.82
C ASN A 40 -63.90 42.86 -16.58
N PRO A 41 -63.91 44.12 -16.10
CA PRO A 41 -65.14 44.84 -15.75
C PRO A 41 -66.15 44.97 -16.90
N LYS A 42 -65.69 45.05 -18.16
CA LYS A 42 -66.56 45.16 -19.34
C LYS A 42 -67.26 43.83 -19.67
N LEU A 43 -66.72 42.69 -19.22
CA LEU A 43 -67.33 41.37 -19.40
C LEU A 43 -68.28 41.00 -18.27
N SER A 44 -67.96 41.33 -17.01
CA SER A 44 -68.80 41.06 -15.85
C SER A 44 -70.06 41.94 -15.83
N GLY A 45 -69.92 43.25 -16.02
CA GLY A 45 -71.04 44.21 -15.96
C GLY A 45 -72.09 44.07 -17.07
N THR A 46 -71.77 43.41 -18.19
CA THR A 46 -72.67 43.35 -19.38
C THR A 46 -73.48 42.06 -19.49
N SER A 47 -73.32 41.07 -18.60
CA SER A 47 -74.22 39.90 -18.55
C SER A 47 -74.06 39.11 -17.25
N PRO A 48 -74.98 39.21 -16.27
CA PRO A 48 -74.88 38.45 -15.03
C PRO A 48 -74.84 36.93 -15.28
N LYS A 49 -75.58 36.42 -16.27
CA LYS A 49 -75.53 34.99 -16.67
C LYS A 49 -74.13 34.48 -17.03
N ILE A 50 -73.21 35.37 -17.45
CA ILE A 50 -71.82 35.01 -17.75
C ILE A 50 -70.96 35.03 -16.49
N ALA A 51 -71.16 36.01 -15.58
CA ALA A 51 -70.54 35.99 -14.26
C ALA A 51 -70.96 34.76 -13.45
N THR A 52 -72.27 34.42 -13.42
CA THR A 52 -72.79 33.20 -12.80
C THR A 52 -72.25 31.94 -13.47
N SER A 53 -72.14 31.90 -14.81
CA SER A 53 -71.49 30.79 -15.51
C SER A 53 -70.04 30.63 -15.06
N ALA A 54 -69.26 31.71 -15.04
CA ALA A 54 -67.85 31.66 -14.65
C ALA A 54 -67.66 31.34 -13.17
N MET A 55 -68.55 31.79 -12.27
CA MET A 55 -68.56 31.37 -10.87
C MET A 55 -68.90 29.89 -10.68
N MET A 56 -69.93 29.36 -11.37
CA MET A 56 -70.24 27.94 -11.34
C MET A 56 -69.09 27.10 -11.89
N LEU A 57 -68.47 27.52 -12.99
CA LEU A 57 -67.34 26.83 -13.62
C LEU A 57 -66.04 26.97 -12.78
N LYS A 58 -65.85 28.06 -12.04
CA LYS A 58 -64.78 28.21 -11.05
C LYS A 58 -65.04 27.34 -9.80
N LYS A 59 -66.30 27.17 -9.38
CA LYS A 59 -66.68 26.23 -8.31
C LYS A 59 -66.45 24.78 -8.74
N GLU A 60 -66.88 24.41 -9.95
CA GLU A 60 -66.65 23.07 -10.54
C GLU A 60 -65.14 22.79 -10.69
N LEU A 61 -64.34 23.79 -11.07
CA LEU A 61 -62.89 23.70 -11.08
C LEU A 61 -62.32 23.48 -9.67
N ILE A 62 -62.75 24.26 -8.67
CA ILE A 62 -62.34 24.13 -7.27
C ILE A 62 -62.72 22.76 -6.70
N GLU A 63 -63.89 22.23 -7.04
CA GLU A 63 -64.33 20.89 -6.64
C GLU A 63 -63.45 19.80 -7.25
N LEU A 64 -63.14 19.87 -8.56
CA LEU A 64 -62.21 18.95 -9.23
C LEU A 64 -60.77 19.05 -8.70
N THR A 65 -60.28 20.27 -8.43
CA THR A 65 -58.97 20.48 -7.79
C THR A 65 -58.96 19.90 -6.37
N LYS A 66 -60.05 20.06 -5.60
CA LYS A 66 -60.18 19.46 -4.28
C LYS A 66 -60.20 17.93 -4.33
N GLU A 67 -60.94 17.34 -5.27
CA GLU A 67 -60.94 15.88 -5.48
C GLU A 67 -59.53 15.36 -5.82
N SER A 68 -58.78 16.08 -6.67
CA SER A 68 -57.39 15.75 -7.02
C SER A 68 -56.46 15.82 -5.79
N VAL A 69 -56.58 16.88 -4.97
CA VAL A 69 -55.82 17.06 -3.73
C VAL A 69 -56.16 15.98 -2.69
N ASP A 70 -57.44 15.73 -2.44
CA ASP A 70 -57.88 14.67 -1.50
C ASP A 70 -57.56 13.25 -2.02
N PHE A 71 -57.36 13.05 -3.32
CA PHE A 71 -56.85 11.80 -3.88
C PHE A 71 -55.34 11.64 -3.65
N GLY A 72 -54.54 12.66 -3.94
CA GLY A 72 -53.09 12.62 -3.72
C GLY A 72 -52.69 12.53 -2.25
N ILE A 73 -53.41 13.23 -1.36
CA ILE A 73 -53.27 13.08 0.09
C ILE A 73 -53.58 11.63 0.52
N ARG A 74 -54.64 11.01 0.00
CA ARG A 74 -54.94 9.59 0.28
C ARG A 74 -53.85 8.65 -0.25
N LYS A 75 -53.26 8.91 -1.42
CA LYS A 75 -52.12 8.16 -1.96
C LYS A 75 -50.92 8.21 -1.02
N ALA A 76 -50.58 9.40 -0.50
CA ALA A 76 -49.47 9.57 0.45
C ALA A 76 -49.74 8.87 1.80
N ILE A 77 -50.96 8.92 2.33
CA ILE A 77 -51.35 8.16 3.54
C ILE A 77 -51.17 6.66 3.32
N VAL A 78 -51.57 6.12 2.16
CA VAL A 78 -51.34 4.69 1.84
C VAL A 78 -49.86 4.37 1.78
N MET A 79 -49.04 5.22 1.15
CA MET A 79 -47.57 5.05 1.10
C MET A 79 -46.94 5.04 2.50
N ARG A 80 -47.30 6.00 3.37
CA ARG A 80 -46.89 6.04 4.78
C ARG A 80 -47.27 4.75 5.52
N ASN A 81 -48.52 4.30 5.38
CA ASN A 81 -49.04 3.13 6.09
C ASN A 81 -48.32 1.82 5.70
N ILE A 82 -47.85 1.69 4.46
CA ILE A 82 -47.04 0.54 4.00
C ILE A 82 -45.53 0.72 4.22
N GLY A 83 -45.11 1.73 4.99
CA GLY A 83 -43.70 1.98 5.30
C GLY A 83 -42.89 2.68 4.19
N ARG A 84 -43.53 3.15 3.11
CA ARG A 84 -42.89 3.96 2.05
C ARG A 84 -42.93 5.44 2.42
N PHE A 85 -42.27 5.79 3.53
CA PHE A 85 -42.26 7.14 4.09
C PHE A 85 -41.65 8.17 3.12
N ALA A 86 -40.53 7.82 2.46
CA ALA A 86 -39.88 8.71 1.49
C ALA A 86 -40.78 9.05 0.30
N ASP A 87 -41.45 8.06 -0.30
CA ASP A 87 -42.41 8.29 -1.40
C ASP A 87 -43.63 9.10 -0.93
N ALA A 88 -44.10 8.90 0.30
CA ALA A 88 -45.18 9.70 0.88
C ALA A 88 -44.78 11.18 1.00
N ILE A 89 -43.56 11.46 1.48
CA ILE A 89 -42.99 12.82 1.55
C ILE A 89 -42.87 13.43 0.15
N GLN A 90 -42.28 12.70 -0.81
CA GLN A 90 -42.10 13.16 -2.19
C GLN A 90 -43.44 13.47 -2.87
N ALA A 91 -44.46 12.61 -2.70
CA ALA A 91 -45.79 12.82 -3.24
C ALA A 91 -46.50 14.04 -2.61
N LEU A 92 -46.28 14.29 -1.31
CA LEU A 92 -46.81 15.47 -0.61
C LEU A 92 -46.12 16.76 -1.07
N GLU A 93 -44.80 16.75 -1.30
CA GLU A 93 -44.08 17.91 -1.85
C GLU A 93 -44.49 18.21 -3.29
N GLN A 94 -44.56 17.21 -4.17
CA GLN A 94 -45.05 17.38 -5.54
C GLN A 94 -46.46 18.00 -5.57
N LEU A 95 -47.36 17.52 -4.72
CA LEU A 95 -48.74 18.04 -4.63
C LEU A 95 -48.81 19.48 -4.10
N SER A 96 -47.84 19.91 -3.28
CA SER A 96 -47.70 21.31 -2.87
C SER A 96 -47.10 22.22 -3.95
N GLN A 97 -46.48 21.65 -4.98
CA GLN A 97 -45.83 22.38 -6.08
C GLN A 97 -46.70 22.46 -7.35
N THR A 98 -47.45 21.42 -7.72
CA THR A 98 -48.26 21.44 -8.96
C THR A 98 -49.59 22.17 -8.83
N THR A 99 -50.15 22.22 -7.61
CA THR A 99 -51.56 22.58 -7.39
C THR A 99 -51.72 23.87 -6.60
N VAL A 100 -52.68 24.72 -6.98
CA VAL A 100 -53.07 25.89 -6.17
C VAL A 100 -53.90 25.41 -4.96
N LEU A 101 -53.25 25.30 -3.80
CA LEU A 101 -53.86 24.83 -2.56
C LEU A 101 -54.62 25.92 -1.80
N SER A 102 -55.61 25.52 -1.00
CA SER A 102 -56.13 26.36 0.09
C SER A 102 -55.15 26.35 1.27
N PRO A 103 -55.15 27.38 2.14
CA PRO A 103 -54.34 27.39 3.36
C PRO A 103 -54.53 26.14 4.22
N ASP A 104 -55.78 25.67 4.38
CA ASP A 104 -56.11 24.48 5.17
C ASP A 104 -55.49 23.21 4.58
N ASN A 105 -55.52 23.05 3.26
CA ASN A 105 -54.92 21.91 2.58
C ASN A 105 -53.39 21.96 2.65
N TYR A 106 -52.78 23.14 2.55
CA TYR A 106 -51.34 23.31 2.72
C TYR A 106 -50.88 22.97 4.15
N GLN A 107 -51.58 23.46 5.18
CA GLN A 107 -51.32 23.09 6.57
C GLN A 107 -51.51 21.58 6.82
N LYS A 108 -52.55 20.97 6.27
CA LYS A 108 -52.78 19.51 6.33
C LYS A 108 -51.66 18.70 5.69
N ILE A 109 -51.06 19.20 4.60
CA ILE A 109 -49.90 18.57 3.93
C ILE A 109 -48.65 18.68 4.81
N LEU A 110 -48.34 19.87 5.34
CA LEU A 110 -47.22 20.08 6.26
C LEU A 110 -47.32 19.20 7.51
N GLN A 111 -48.51 19.10 8.11
CA GLN A 111 -48.77 18.22 9.25
C GLN A 111 -48.52 16.75 8.88
N LEU A 112 -49.05 16.27 7.75
CA LEU A 112 -48.80 14.91 7.29
C LEU A 112 -47.31 14.63 7.04
N GLN A 113 -46.55 15.60 6.54
CA GLN A 113 -45.10 15.46 6.35
C GLN A 113 -44.36 15.36 7.69
N GLN A 114 -44.69 16.21 8.67
CA GLN A 114 -44.14 16.15 10.02
C GLN A 114 -44.46 14.81 10.71
N GLU A 115 -45.71 14.35 10.64
CA GLU A 115 -46.12 13.05 11.18
C GLU A 115 -45.40 11.88 10.48
N THR A 116 -45.20 11.95 9.16
CA THR A 116 -44.51 10.91 8.38
C THR A 116 -43.04 10.82 8.75
N ILE A 117 -42.36 11.94 8.99
CA ILE A 117 -40.97 11.99 9.49
C ILE A 117 -40.88 11.43 10.92
N ALA A 118 -41.77 11.87 11.82
CA ALA A 118 -41.80 11.39 13.20
C ALA A 118 -42.09 9.88 13.30
N GLU A 119 -42.93 9.34 12.41
CA GLU A 119 -43.22 7.91 12.32
C GLU A 119 -42.06 7.11 11.70
N ALA A 120 -41.35 7.67 10.71
CA ALA A 120 -40.11 7.07 10.21
C ALA A 120 -39.04 7.00 11.33
N HIS A 121 -38.89 8.07 12.12
CA HIS A 121 -37.96 8.11 13.27
C HIS A 121 -38.30 7.10 14.37
N SER A 122 -39.56 6.68 14.52
CA SER A 122 -39.93 5.66 15.50
C SER A 122 -39.82 4.23 14.96
N LYS A 123 -40.07 4.02 13.66
CA LYS A 123 -40.07 2.69 13.02
C LYS A 123 -38.73 2.24 12.41
N ILE A 124 -37.84 3.16 12.05
CA ILE A 124 -36.53 2.88 11.44
C ILE A 124 -35.39 2.95 12.49
N LYS A 125 -35.75 3.23 13.75
CA LYS A 125 -34.81 3.47 14.85
C LYS A 125 -34.00 2.20 15.19
N GLY A 126 -32.67 2.29 15.07
CA GLY A 126 -31.75 1.26 15.56
C GLY A 126 -30.78 0.67 14.52
N VAL A 127 -30.86 1.06 13.24
CA VAL A 127 -30.00 0.46 12.18
C VAL A 127 -28.75 1.29 11.88
N PHE A 128 -28.84 2.63 11.92
CA PHE A 128 -27.74 3.54 11.57
C PHE A 128 -27.61 4.68 12.58
N THR A 129 -26.38 4.96 13.03
CA THR A 129 -26.08 5.95 14.10
C THR A 129 -25.06 7.01 13.69
N SER A 130 -24.37 6.85 12.56
CA SER A 130 -23.36 7.79 12.05
C SER A 130 -23.64 8.20 10.60
N LYS A 131 -22.80 9.06 10.02
CA LYS A 131 -22.87 9.40 8.59
C LYS A 131 -22.16 8.35 7.73
N GLU A 132 -21.02 7.81 8.19
CA GLU A 132 -20.21 6.84 7.43
C GLU A 132 -21.04 5.60 7.02
N THR A 133 -22.06 5.24 7.82
CA THR A 133 -22.90 4.09 7.55
C THR A 133 -23.75 4.22 6.27
N ILE A 134 -24.08 5.43 5.79
CA ILE A 134 -25.02 5.61 4.66
C ILE A 134 -24.47 4.99 3.36
N ASP A 135 -23.25 5.35 2.98
CA ASP A 135 -22.67 4.95 1.69
C ASP A 135 -22.36 3.44 1.68
N GLN A 136 -22.06 2.88 2.86
CA GLN A 136 -21.83 1.44 3.07
C GLN A 136 -23.13 0.59 3.11
N THR A 137 -24.32 1.19 3.11
CA THR A 137 -25.59 0.43 3.19
C THR A 137 -25.98 -0.32 1.91
N ILE A 138 -25.49 0.12 0.75
CA ILE A 138 -25.88 -0.44 -0.54
C ILE A 138 -25.17 -1.79 -0.70
N PRO A 139 -25.87 -2.92 -0.96
CA PRO A 139 -25.23 -4.21 -1.20
C PRO A 139 -24.75 -4.39 -2.66
N PRO A 140 -23.68 -5.16 -2.92
CA PRO A 140 -23.18 -5.38 -4.28
C PRO A 140 -24.23 -6.00 -5.21
N THR A 141 -25.08 -6.88 -4.68
CA THR A 141 -26.18 -7.53 -5.40
C THR A 141 -27.24 -6.56 -5.91
N VAL A 142 -27.36 -5.36 -5.31
CA VAL A 142 -28.27 -4.30 -5.76
C VAL A 142 -27.66 -3.55 -6.93
N LEU A 143 -26.41 -3.08 -6.81
CA LEU A 143 -25.79 -2.17 -7.78
C LEU A 143 -25.07 -2.87 -8.94
N CYS A 144 -24.44 -4.02 -8.69
CA CYS A 144 -23.58 -4.72 -9.66
C CYS A 144 -24.36 -5.81 -10.42
N LYS A 145 -23.95 -6.08 -11.66
CA LYS A 145 -24.52 -7.12 -12.53
C LYS A 145 -24.24 -8.51 -11.96
N GLU A 146 -25.22 -9.41 -12.05
CA GLU A 146 -25.11 -10.78 -11.52
C GLU A 146 -23.99 -11.59 -12.18
N SER A 147 -23.78 -11.41 -13.50
CA SER A 147 -22.67 -12.03 -14.24
C SER A 147 -21.30 -11.59 -13.72
N TYR A 148 -21.15 -10.31 -13.37
CA TYR A 148 -19.93 -9.78 -12.78
C TYR A 148 -19.67 -10.37 -11.40
N LEU A 149 -20.70 -10.45 -10.55
CA LEU A 149 -20.56 -11.03 -9.20
C LEU A 149 -20.24 -12.53 -9.25
N ALA A 150 -20.83 -13.27 -10.19
CA ALA A 150 -20.50 -14.67 -10.43
C ALA A 150 -19.04 -14.84 -10.88
N GLU A 151 -18.59 -14.04 -11.85
CA GLU A 151 -17.21 -14.07 -12.35
C GLU A 151 -16.19 -13.65 -11.29
N LYS A 152 -16.49 -12.64 -10.47
CA LYS A 152 -15.67 -12.24 -9.32
C LYS A 152 -15.54 -13.42 -8.34
N ASN A 153 -16.65 -14.02 -7.94
CA ASN A 153 -16.65 -15.14 -6.99
C ASN A 153 -15.88 -16.36 -7.54
N GLU A 154 -15.99 -16.64 -8.85
CA GLU A 154 -15.18 -17.65 -9.54
C GLU A 154 -13.68 -17.35 -9.42
N ILE A 155 -13.26 -16.11 -9.70
CA ILE A 155 -11.84 -15.71 -9.63
C ILE A 155 -11.27 -15.86 -8.23
N PHE A 156 -11.99 -15.38 -7.21
CA PHE A 156 -11.56 -15.48 -5.81
C PHE A 156 -11.48 -16.95 -5.35
N ALA A 157 -12.42 -17.80 -5.79
CA ALA A 157 -12.41 -19.24 -5.47
C ALA A 157 -11.29 -20.02 -6.18
N GLN A 158 -10.94 -19.65 -7.42
CA GLN A 158 -9.88 -20.31 -8.19
C GLN A 158 -8.47 -19.89 -7.77
N HIS A 159 -8.25 -18.64 -7.35
CA HIS A 159 -6.91 -18.11 -7.12
C HIS A 159 -6.01 -18.97 -6.20
N PRO A 160 -6.47 -19.50 -5.03
CA PRO A 160 -5.65 -20.36 -4.17
C PRO A 160 -5.25 -21.70 -4.81
N LEU A 161 -6.02 -22.19 -5.79
CA LEU A 161 -5.70 -23.38 -6.59
C LEU A 161 -4.65 -23.05 -7.64
N LYS A 162 -4.81 -21.91 -8.33
CA LYS A 162 -3.86 -21.41 -9.34
C LYS A 162 -2.45 -21.19 -8.80
N MET A 163 -2.31 -20.86 -7.51
CA MET A 163 -1.00 -20.74 -6.86
C MET A 163 -0.21 -22.06 -6.76
N LYS A 164 -0.84 -23.21 -7.07
CA LYS A 164 -0.22 -24.54 -7.07
C LYS A 164 0.09 -25.07 -8.48
N GLU A 165 -0.48 -24.48 -9.54
CA GLU A 165 -0.31 -24.95 -10.93
C GLU A 165 1.09 -24.64 -11.51
N SER A 166 1.35 -25.03 -12.76
CA SER A 166 2.65 -24.80 -13.43
C SER A 166 2.92 -23.31 -13.71
N PHE A 167 4.17 -22.95 -14.02
CA PHE A 167 4.53 -21.56 -14.35
C PHE A 167 3.71 -21.00 -15.53
N SER A 168 3.54 -21.78 -16.61
CA SER A 168 2.70 -21.36 -17.75
C SER A 168 1.25 -21.09 -17.35
N ALA A 169 0.67 -21.95 -16.51
CA ALA A 169 -0.70 -21.78 -16.03
C ALA A 169 -0.87 -20.56 -15.09
N ARG A 170 0.18 -20.20 -14.33
CA ARG A 170 0.23 -18.95 -13.55
C ARG A 170 0.37 -17.71 -14.45
N VAL A 171 1.08 -17.79 -15.57
CA VAL A 171 1.14 -16.72 -16.59
C VAL A 171 -0.24 -16.54 -17.26
N ASP A 172 -0.92 -17.64 -17.60
CA ASP A 172 -2.31 -17.59 -18.06
C ASP A 172 -3.26 -16.97 -17.01
N TRP A 173 -3.04 -17.25 -15.72
CA TRP A 173 -3.80 -16.63 -14.64
C TRP A 173 -3.55 -15.12 -14.50
N VAL A 174 -2.30 -14.65 -14.63
CA VAL A 174 -2.01 -13.21 -14.68
C VAL A 174 -2.78 -12.53 -15.82
N LEU A 175 -2.79 -13.13 -17.01
CA LEU A 175 -3.55 -12.60 -18.15
C LEU A 175 -5.06 -12.62 -17.91
N ARG A 176 -5.60 -13.66 -17.25
CA ARG A 176 -7.01 -13.75 -16.86
C ARG A 176 -7.43 -12.63 -15.89
N LEU A 177 -6.58 -12.28 -14.93
CA LEU A 177 -6.81 -11.18 -13.98
C LEU A 177 -6.70 -9.80 -14.67
N ILE A 178 -5.72 -9.60 -15.54
CA ILE A 178 -5.61 -8.40 -16.39
C ILE A 178 -6.86 -8.24 -17.27
N GLN A 179 -7.36 -9.34 -17.85
CA GLN A 179 -8.57 -9.35 -18.67
C GLN A 179 -9.81 -8.94 -17.85
N PHE A 180 -9.97 -9.43 -16.62
CA PHE A 180 -11.08 -9.03 -15.74
C PHE A 180 -11.07 -7.52 -15.46
N LEU A 181 -9.91 -6.95 -15.12
CA LEU A 181 -9.73 -5.51 -14.95
C LEU A 181 -10.09 -4.73 -16.23
N LYS A 182 -9.56 -5.15 -17.39
CA LYS A 182 -9.85 -4.53 -18.69
C LYS A 182 -11.34 -4.59 -19.07
N GLN A 183 -12.03 -5.68 -18.74
CA GLN A 183 -13.45 -5.89 -19.08
C GLN A 183 -14.42 -5.13 -18.17
N HIS A 184 -14.13 -5.07 -16.87
CA HIS A 184 -15.10 -4.58 -15.88
C HIS A 184 -14.75 -3.22 -15.27
N MET A 185 -13.46 -2.91 -15.09
CA MET A 185 -13.02 -1.75 -14.29
C MET A 185 -12.67 -0.51 -15.13
N LEU A 186 -12.38 -0.67 -16.42
CA LEU A 186 -12.21 0.47 -17.32
C LEU A 186 -13.58 1.08 -17.67
N LYS A 187 -13.75 2.38 -17.41
CA LYS A 187 -15.01 3.09 -17.68
C LYS A 187 -15.33 3.13 -19.19
N ALA A 188 -16.58 2.83 -19.52
CA ALA A 188 -17.16 3.04 -20.83
C ALA A 188 -18.23 4.14 -20.74
N ASN A 189 -18.05 5.22 -21.52
CA ASN A 189 -18.94 6.39 -21.50
C ASN A 189 -19.22 6.92 -20.08
N ASP A 190 -18.14 7.14 -19.31
CA ASP A 190 -18.12 7.55 -17.90
C ASP A 190 -18.80 6.61 -16.87
N THR A 191 -19.34 5.47 -17.31
CA THR A 191 -19.93 4.44 -16.45
C THR A 191 -19.05 3.20 -16.31
N PHE A 192 -19.12 2.51 -15.18
CA PHE A 192 -18.40 1.24 -14.96
C PHE A 192 -19.17 0.06 -15.57
N PRO A 193 -18.56 -0.76 -16.46
CA PRO A 193 -19.23 -1.89 -17.09
C PRO A 193 -19.91 -2.89 -16.14
N PHE A 194 -19.40 -3.08 -14.91
CA PHE A 194 -20.00 -3.99 -13.93
C PHE A 194 -21.34 -3.50 -13.32
N ILE A 195 -21.70 -2.23 -13.47
CA ILE A 195 -22.85 -1.62 -12.78
C ILE A 195 -24.15 -1.75 -13.59
N LYS A 196 -25.28 -1.95 -12.89
CA LYS A 196 -26.63 -1.83 -13.45
C LYS A 196 -26.93 -0.36 -13.74
N GLU A 197 -26.82 0.03 -15.01
CA GLU A 197 -26.99 1.40 -15.53
C GLU A 197 -28.24 2.13 -15.00
N GLU A 198 -29.33 1.39 -14.78
CA GLU A 198 -30.60 1.88 -14.23
C GLU A 198 -30.47 2.63 -12.88
N PHE A 199 -29.41 2.38 -12.11
CA PHE A 199 -29.12 3.11 -10.86
C PHE A 199 -28.23 4.33 -11.08
N LEU A 200 -27.44 4.42 -12.16
CA LEU A 200 -26.56 5.57 -12.43
C LEU A 200 -27.10 6.56 -13.47
N GLN A 201 -28.16 6.20 -14.21
CA GLN A 201 -28.81 7.12 -15.15
C GLN A 201 -29.22 8.44 -14.47
N GLN A 202 -28.85 9.56 -15.09
CA GLN A 202 -29.16 10.93 -14.66
C GLN A 202 -30.57 11.41 -15.07
N ASN A 203 -31.44 10.48 -15.45
CA ASN A 203 -32.83 10.75 -15.79
C ASN A 203 -33.76 10.55 -14.57
N ALA A 204 -35.02 10.99 -14.69
CA ALA A 204 -36.01 10.88 -13.62
C ALA A 204 -36.31 9.42 -13.20
N ALA A 205 -36.12 8.43 -14.09
CA ALA A 205 -36.36 7.02 -13.77
C ALA A 205 -35.25 6.45 -12.88
N GLY A 206 -33.98 6.73 -13.20
CA GLY A 206 -32.83 6.36 -12.36
C GLY A 206 -32.87 7.08 -11.02
N ALA A 207 -33.19 8.38 -11.02
CA ALA A 207 -33.41 9.14 -9.78
C ALA A 207 -34.52 8.52 -8.91
N GLN A 208 -35.66 8.12 -9.48
CA GLN A 208 -36.73 7.46 -8.72
C GLN A 208 -36.32 6.06 -8.23
N LYS A 209 -35.49 5.30 -8.97
CA LYS A 209 -34.93 4.02 -8.50
C LYS A 209 -34.00 4.22 -7.30
N ARG A 210 -33.05 5.17 -7.40
CA ARG A 210 -32.17 5.57 -6.28
C ARG A 210 -32.98 6.01 -5.06
N PHE A 211 -34.00 6.85 -5.26
CA PHE A 211 -34.87 7.37 -4.20
C PHE A 211 -35.76 6.29 -3.58
N SER A 212 -36.32 5.36 -4.38
CA SER A 212 -37.18 4.27 -3.86
C SER A 212 -36.40 3.26 -3.01
N PHE A 213 -35.09 3.12 -3.24
CA PHE A 213 -34.21 2.26 -2.44
C PHE A 213 -33.66 2.99 -1.21
N MET A 214 -32.88 4.07 -1.40
CA MET A 214 -32.20 4.78 -0.32
C MET A 214 -33.06 5.81 0.43
N GLY A 215 -34.23 6.19 -0.07
CA GLY A 215 -35.03 7.28 0.50
C GLY A 215 -35.48 7.00 1.94
N ASN A 216 -35.93 5.77 2.23
CA ASN A 216 -36.29 5.39 3.60
C ASN A 216 -35.07 5.29 4.55
N ILE A 217 -33.88 5.04 4.01
CA ILE A 217 -32.61 4.97 4.78
C ILE A 217 -32.08 6.38 5.08
N THR A 218 -32.26 7.34 4.17
CA THR A 218 -31.82 8.74 4.34
C THR A 218 -32.81 9.62 5.10
N LEU A 219 -34.12 9.31 5.10
CA LEU A 219 -35.15 10.09 5.79
C LEU A 219 -34.88 10.32 7.30
N PRO A 220 -34.38 9.34 8.09
CA PRO A 220 -34.13 9.52 9.53
C PRO A 220 -33.02 10.53 9.90
N TYR A 221 -32.23 11.00 8.93
CA TYR A 221 -31.19 12.00 9.16
C TYR A 221 -31.74 13.44 9.21
N PHE A 222 -33.03 13.65 8.95
CA PHE A 222 -33.67 14.96 8.93
C PHE A 222 -34.47 15.22 10.22
N SER A 223 -33.92 16.03 11.13
CA SER A 223 -34.48 16.33 12.46
C SER A 223 -35.86 17.02 12.47
N GLY A 224 -36.47 17.28 11.31
CA GLY A 224 -37.80 17.84 11.15
C GLY A 224 -38.11 18.14 9.68
N TYR A 225 -39.35 18.52 9.38
CA TYR A 225 -39.73 18.93 8.03
C TYR A 225 -38.99 20.19 7.57
N ARG A 226 -38.53 20.19 6.32
CA ARG A 226 -37.97 21.35 5.60
C ARG A 226 -38.55 21.36 4.19
N ASN A 227 -38.82 22.54 3.62
CA ASN A 227 -39.22 22.66 2.21
C ASN A 227 -38.12 22.14 1.29
N GLY A 228 -38.46 21.22 0.37
CA GLY A 228 -37.51 20.60 -0.55
C GLY A 228 -36.76 19.40 0.04
N ILE A 229 -37.26 18.79 1.11
CA ILE A 229 -36.61 17.65 1.76
C ILE A 229 -36.40 16.46 0.79
N SER A 230 -37.35 16.19 -0.12
CA SER A 230 -37.19 15.13 -1.11
C SER A 230 -36.06 15.41 -2.12
N ILE A 231 -35.77 16.68 -2.43
CA ILE A 231 -34.65 17.08 -3.30
C ILE A 231 -33.31 16.86 -2.57
N LEU A 232 -33.24 17.19 -1.27
CA LEU A 232 -32.06 16.94 -0.44
C LEU A 232 -31.80 15.44 -0.29
N MET A 233 -32.84 14.66 0.02
CA MET A 233 -32.78 13.19 0.04
C MET A 233 -32.34 12.62 -1.30
N GLN A 234 -32.91 13.08 -2.42
CA GLN A 234 -32.54 12.63 -3.76
C GLN A 234 -31.05 12.90 -4.06
N ARG A 235 -30.50 14.05 -3.63
CA ARG A 235 -29.07 14.36 -3.71
C ARG A 235 -28.22 13.44 -2.82
N MET A 236 -28.67 13.12 -1.60
CA MET A 236 -27.99 12.15 -0.72
C MET A 236 -27.98 10.74 -1.32
N CYS A 237 -29.11 10.27 -1.84
CA CYS A 237 -29.19 8.99 -2.54
C CYS A 237 -28.28 8.96 -3.78
N ASP A 238 -28.24 10.05 -4.55
CA ASP A 238 -27.39 10.17 -5.74
C ASP A 238 -25.88 10.15 -5.41
N ARG A 239 -25.49 10.74 -4.29
CA ARG A 239 -24.12 10.65 -3.73
C ARG A 239 -23.81 9.24 -3.23
N ALA A 240 -24.67 8.64 -2.41
CA ALA A 240 -24.44 7.30 -1.86
C ALA A 240 -24.27 6.23 -2.96
N PHE A 241 -25.11 6.28 -4.00
CA PHE A 241 -24.97 5.38 -5.16
C PHE A 241 -23.70 5.64 -6.00
N ARG A 242 -23.14 6.86 -5.99
CA ARG A 242 -21.85 7.16 -6.64
C ARG A 242 -20.65 6.76 -5.79
N ASN A 243 -20.70 6.98 -4.47
CA ASN A 243 -19.68 6.53 -3.54
C ASN A 243 -19.60 4.99 -3.57
N ALA A 244 -20.70 4.28 -3.36
CA ALA A 244 -20.72 2.81 -3.48
C ALA A 244 -20.23 2.29 -4.86
N ALA A 245 -20.54 2.99 -5.96
CA ALA A 245 -20.02 2.65 -7.29
C ALA A 245 -18.49 2.81 -7.40
N ASN A 246 -17.94 3.89 -6.84
CA ASN A 246 -16.51 4.12 -6.77
C ASN A 246 -15.84 3.11 -5.80
N ASP A 247 -16.43 2.86 -4.64
CA ASP A 247 -15.87 1.98 -3.61
C ASP A 247 -15.75 0.53 -4.11
N TYR A 248 -16.77 -0.01 -4.81
CA TYR A 248 -16.64 -1.32 -5.46
C TYR A 248 -15.57 -1.34 -6.55
N TYR A 249 -15.52 -0.30 -7.40
CA TYR A 249 -14.48 -0.19 -8.42
C TYR A 249 -13.07 -0.19 -7.79
N LEU A 250 -12.89 0.52 -6.67
CA LEU A 250 -11.61 0.68 -6.00
C LEU A 250 -11.19 -0.58 -5.24
N GLU A 251 -12.04 -1.10 -4.35
CA GLU A 251 -11.72 -2.28 -3.53
C GLU A 251 -11.54 -3.53 -4.41
N ASP A 252 -12.42 -3.76 -5.38
CA ASP A 252 -12.34 -4.94 -6.23
C ASP A 252 -11.16 -4.84 -7.23
N SER A 253 -10.70 -3.63 -7.54
CA SER A 253 -9.43 -3.42 -8.25
C SER A 253 -8.20 -3.63 -7.35
N VAL A 254 -8.25 -3.23 -6.07
CA VAL A 254 -7.20 -3.56 -5.07
C VAL A 254 -7.03 -5.08 -4.99
N ASP A 255 -8.12 -5.82 -4.78
CA ASP A 255 -8.06 -7.28 -4.61
C ASP A 255 -7.57 -8.00 -5.89
N ILE A 256 -8.01 -7.59 -7.07
CA ILE A 256 -7.57 -8.22 -8.33
C ILE A 256 -6.12 -7.87 -8.66
N LEU A 257 -5.67 -6.62 -8.40
CA LEU A 257 -4.24 -6.26 -8.52
C LEU A 257 -3.40 -7.02 -7.49
N ARG A 258 -3.85 -7.16 -6.24
CA ARG A 258 -3.21 -7.98 -5.21
C ARG A 258 -3.04 -9.43 -5.68
N MET A 259 -4.09 -10.07 -6.17
CA MET A 259 -4.03 -11.45 -6.69
C MET A 259 -3.08 -11.55 -7.90
N LEU A 260 -3.03 -10.53 -8.76
CA LEU A 260 -2.10 -10.46 -9.90
C LEU A 260 -0.65 -10.46 -9.41
N PHE A 261 -0.29 -9.57 -8.48
CA PHE A 261 1.07 -9.48 -7.96
C PHE A 261 1.44 -10.64 -7.02
N GLU A 262 0.49 -11.25 -6.30
CA GLU A 262 0.74 -12.51 -5.57
C GLU A 262 1.03 -13.68 -6.54
N THR A 263 0.32 -13.76 -7.67
CA THR A 263 0.59 -14.75 -8.72
C THR A 263 2.02 -14.63 -9.23
N ILE A 264 2.47 -13.40 -9.46
CA ILE A 264 3.83 -13.07 -9.89
C ILE A 264 4.86 -13.40 -8.80
N TYR A 265 4.61 -13.01 -7.55
CA TYR A 265 5.47 -13.29 -6.39
C TYR A 265 5.75 -14.80 -6.26
N ARG A 266 4.71 -15.63 -6.46
CA ARG A 266 4.81 -17.09 -6.37
C ARG A 266 5.41 -17.75 -7.63
N PHE A 267 5.88 -17.02 -8.64
CA PHE A 267 6.63 -17.64 -9.75
C PHE A 267 7.94 -18.30 -9.27
N PRO A 268 8.35 -19.45 -9.86
CA PRO A 268 9.62 -20.10 -9.49
C PRO A 268 10.82 -19.17 -9.67
N ARG A 269 11.80 -19.28 -8.76
CA ARG A 269 12.96 -18.38 -8.71
C ARG A 269 13.83 -18.43 -9.97
N SER A 270 13.90 -19.58 -10.65
CA SER A 270 14.55 -19.75 -11.96
C SER A 270 13.90 -18.88 -13.04
N GLU A 271 12.57 -19.01 -13.17
CA GLU A 271 11.78 -18.33 -14.20
C GLU A 271 11.77 -16.82 -13.98
N ARG A 272 11.65 -16.38 -12.71
CA ARG A 272 11.87 -14.98 -12.36
C ARG A 272 13.27 -14.55 -12.81
N GLY A 273 14.33 -15.23 -12.38
CA GLY A 273 15.70 -14.96 -12.80
C GLY A 273 15.86 -14.70 -14.31
N LEU A 274 15.22 -15.52 -15.15
CA LEU A 274 15.24 -15.39 -16.62
C LEU A 274 14.60 -14.10 -17.15
N LEU A 275 13.44 -13.66 -16.64
CA LEU A 275 12.78 -12.45 -17.19
C LEU A 275 13.31 -11.13 -16.62
N THR A 276 14.14 -11.16 -15.57
CA THR A 276 14.66 -9.95 -14.87
C THR A 276 15.24 -8.90 -15.83
N LYS A 277 15.98 -9.38 -16.84
CA LYS A 277 16.65 -8.56 -17.88
C LYS A 277 15.71 -7.88 -18.87
N TYR A 278 14.43 -8.25 -18.88
CA TYR A 278 13.38 -7.63 -19.72
C TYR A 278 12.49 -6.66 -18.92
N LEU A 279 12.69 -6.50 -17.61
CA LEU A 279 11.89 -5.60 -16.79
C LEU A 279 12.55 -4.21 -16.67
N PRO A 280 11.77 -3.11 -16.60
CA PRO A 280 12.25 -1.73 -16.79
C PRO A 280 13.03 -1.15 -15.60
N TRP A 281 13.34 -1.98 -14.60
CA TRP A 281 14.09 -1.60 -13.38
C TRP A 281 15.39 -2.40 -13.19
N GLY A 282 15.78 -3.23 -14.18
CA GLY A 282 17.00 -4.03 -14.13
C GLY A 282 16.95 -5.14 -13.08
N GLU A 283 18.09 -5.45 -12.46
CA GLU A 283 18.28 -6.61 -11.57
C GLU A 283 17.36 -6.64 -10.34
N HIS A 284 16.89 -5.47 -9.88
CA HIS A 284 15.97 -5.37 -8.74
C HIS A 284 14.49 -5.48 -9.11
N SER A 285 14.15 -5.63 -10.40
CA SER A 285 12.76 -5.57 -10.89
C SER A 285 11.80 -6.55 -10.23
N TRP A 286 12.25 -7.75 -9.85
CA TRP A 286 11.38 -8.72 -9.19
C TRP A 286 11.08 -8.38 -7.74
N TYR A 287 12.08 -7.94 -6.98
CA TYR A 287 11.87 -7.41 -5.64
C TYR A 287 10.82 -6.29 -5.71
N LEU A 288 10.92 -5.39 -6.70
CA LEU A 288 9.92 -4.34 -6.93
C LEU A 288 8.51 -4.87 -7.25
N LEU A 289 8.38 -5.92 -8.08
CA LEU A 289 7.08 -6.54 -8.38
C LEU A 289 6.49 -7.29 -7.17
N ASP A 290 7.34 -7.95 -6.39
CA ASP A 290 6.96 -8.67 -5.17
C ASP A 290 6.28 -7.73 -4.16
N PHE A 291 6.77 -6.48 -4.00
CA PHE A 291 6.18 -5.49 -3.07
C PHE A 291 4.76 -5.04 -3.42
N PHE A 292 4.33 -5.08 -4.69
CA PHE A 292 2.96 -4.67 -5.01
C PHE A 292 1.92 -5.59 -4.36
N SER A 293 2.23 -6.88 -4.18
CA SER A 293 1.36 -7.81 -3.45
C SER A 293 1.11 -7.35 -2.01
N ALA A 294 2.12 -6.76 -1.34
CA ALA A 294 1.98 -6.18 -0.01
C ALA A 294 1.27 -4.82 -0.03
N ILE A 295 1.57 -3.94 -0.98
CA ILE A 295 0.92 -2.62 -1.14
C ILE A 295 -0.60 -2.79 -1.35
N PHE A 296 -1.01 -3.69 -2.25
CA PHE A 296 -2.43 -3.99 -2.47
C PHE A 296 -3.03 -4.96 -1.42
N ALA A 297 -2.23 -5.50 -0.50
CA ALA A 297 -2.72 -6.16 0.72
C ALA A 297 -2.78 -5.22 1.94
N THR A 298 -2.47 -3.94 1.78
CA THR A 298 -2.44 -2.97 2.89
C THR A 298 -3.85 -2.53 3.27
N THR A 299 -4.38 -3.13 4.32
CA THR A 299 -5.44 -2.54 5.14
C THR A 299 -4.97 -1.20 5.74
N ASP A 300 -5.89 -0.28 5.99
CA ASP A 300 -5.63 0.98 6.68
C ASP A 300 -4.80 0.74 7.96
N LEU A 301 -3.77 1.55 8.22
CA LEU A 301 -2.73 1.18 9.20
C LEU A 301 -3.19 1.28 10.66
N CYS A 302 -4.45 1.66 10.91
CA CYS A 302 -5.12 1.58 12.21
C CYS A 302 -6.46 0.84 12.09
N PHE A 303 -6.42 -0.49 12.10
CA PHE A 303 -7.59 -1.31 12.42
C PHE A 303 -7.63 -1.64 13.91
N ILE A 304 -8.58 -1.03 14.62
CA ILE A 304 -8.91 -1.40 16.00
C ILE A 304 -9.82 -2.63 15.96
N ASN A 305 -9.23 -3.82 15.94
CA ASN A 305 -9.94 -5.06 16.28
C ASN A 305 -9.94 -5.25 17.79
N ASP A 306 -11.08 -5.62 18.36
CA ASP A 306 -11.28 -6.01 19.77
C ASP A 306 -10.74 -5.04 20.84
N GLY A 307 -10.56 -3.77 20.48
CA GLY A 307 -10.07 -2.70 21.36
C GLY A 307 -8.56 -2.49 21.37
N PHE A 308 -7.80 -3.16 20.50
CA PHE A 308 -6.34 -3.00 20.40
C PHE A 308 -5.95 -1.96 19.34
N GLU A 309 -5.16 -0.96 19.75
CA GLU A 309 -4.48 -0.05 18.81
C GLU A 309 -3.30 -0.77 18.15
N ASN A 310 -3.61 -1.63 17.17
CA ASN A 310 -2.61 -2.26 16.28
C ASN A 310 -2.00 -1.26 15.28
N GLY A 311 -1.90 0.01 15.67
CA GLY A 311 -1.64 1.15 14.79
C GLY A 311 -0.16 1.40 14.54
N LEU A 312 0.21 1.78 13.32
CA LEU A 312 1.58 2.20 12.97
C LEU A 312 1.93 3.62 13.46
N SER A 313 1.92 3.78 14.79
CA SER A 313 2.12 5.05 15.49
C SER A 313 3.56 5.58 15.37
N ILE A 314 3.67 6.88 15.10
CA ILE A 314 4.93 7.64 15.05
C ILE A 314 5.10 8.38 16.39
N ALA A 315 6.34 8.50 16.89
CA ALA A 315 6.56 9.35 18.07
C ALA A 315 6.23 10.81 17.75
N PRO A 316 5.67 11.57 18.71
CA PRO A 316 5.85 13.01 18.68
C PRO A 316 7.36 13.34 18.74
N PHE A 317 7.82 14.27 17.91
CA PHE A 317 9.22 14.73 17.94
C PHE A 317 9.28 16.26 17.96
N ASN A 318 10.07 16.78 18.91
CA ASN A 318 10.23 18.20 19.15
C ASN A 318 11.47 18.72 18.40
N PHE A 319 11.22 19.37 17.27
CA PHE A 319 12.21 20.10 16.48
C PHE A 319 12.59 21.45 17.15
N ASP A 320 12.97 21.40 18.43
CA ASP A 320 13.39 22.54 19.25
C ASP A 320 12.39 23.72 19.24
N GLY A 321 11.09 23.41 19.19
CA GLY A 321 9.99 24.37 19.13
C GLY A 321 9.45 24.68 17.72
N ASP A 322 10.03 24.13 16.64
CA ASP A 322 9.53 24.38 15.28
C ASP A 322 8.17 23.69 15.02
N VAL A 323 7.11 24.49 15.09
CA VAL A 323 5.71 24.10 14.85
C VAL A 323 5.48 23.64 13.41
N VAL A 324 6.17 24.21 12.41
CA VAL A 324 5.97 23.85 10.99
C VAL A 324 6.47 22.43 10.74
N LYS A 325 7.63 22.09 11.27
CA LYS A 325 8.17 20.72 11.19
C LYS A 325 7.30 19.70 11.94
N GLN A 326 6.74 20.09 13.09
CA GLN A 326 5.80 19.22 13.81
C GLN A 326 4.50 18.98 13.03
N LYS A 327 3.97 20.00 12.35
CA LYS A 327 2.84 19.86 11.42
C LYS A 327 3.18 18.94 10.24
N GLN A 328 4.38 19.05 9.67
CA GLN A 328 4.86 18.16 8.59
C GLN A 328 5.07 16.71 9.05
N LEU A 329 5.46 16.48 10.31
CA LEU A 329 5.51 15.14 10.91
C LEU A 329 4.12 14.53 11.15
N ILE A 330 3.14 15.36 11.56
CA ILE A 330 1.74 14.93 11.73
C ILE A 330 1.07 14.67 10.38
N GLN A 331 1.38 15.47 9.36
CA GLN A 331 1.06 15.18 7.95
C GLN A 331 1.58 13.80 7.55
N PHE A 332 2.87 13.47 7.81
CA PHE A 332 3.38 12.13 7.51
C PHE A 332 2.62 11.03 8.26
N HIS A 333 2.27 11.24 9.53
CA HIS A 333 1.47 10.28 10.29
C HIS A 333 0.07 10.08 9.66
N SER A 334 -0.65 11.16 9.36
CA SER A 334 -1.97 11.17 8.70
C SER A 334 -1.95 10.46 7.34
N VAL A 335 -0.95 10.77 6.50
CA VAL A 335 -0.66 10.11 5.23
C VAL A 335 -0.51 8.59 5.38
N MET A 336 0.16 8.15 6.45
CA MET A 336 0.37 6.72 6.68
C MET A 336 -0.87 6.02 7.24
N LEU A 337 -1.62 6.65 8.14
CA LEU A 337 -2.92 6.15 8.62
C LEU A 337 -3.89 5.91 7.45
N THR A 338 -3.98 6.88 6.55
CA THR A 338 -4.84 6.92 5.36
C THR A 338 -4.22 6.28 4.10
N PHE A 339 -3.08 5.58 4.22
CA PHE A 339 -2.29 5.13 3.07
C PHE A 339 -3.07 4.28 2.04
N ARG A 340 -4.07 3.52 2.48
CA ARG A 340 -4.98 2.77 1.59
C ARG A 340 -5.80 3.68 0.67
N ALA A 341 -6.19 4.88 1.12
CA ALA A 341 -6.90 5.86 0.29
C ALA A 341 -6.00 6.40 -0.85
N LEU A 342 -4.71 6.60 -0.60
CA LEU A 342 -3.72 6.90 -1.63
C LEU A 342 -3.56 5.73 -2.63
N VAL A 343 -3.45 4.49 -2.13
CA VAL A 343 -3.40 3.28 -2.99
C VAL A 343 -4.65 3.23 -3.86
N LYS A 344 -5.85 3.33 -3.28
CA LYS A 344 -7.14 3.40 -3.99
C LYS A 344 -7.11 4.48 -5.09
N HIS A 345 -6.79 5.71 -4.75
CA HIS A 345 -6.76 6.82 -5.71
C HIS A 345 -5.82 6.53 -6.91
N SER A 346 -4.62 5.99 -6.66
CA SER A 346 -3.64 5.67 -7.69
C SER A 346 -4.10 4.61 -8.71
N ILE A 347 -5.09 3.77 -8.37
CA ILE A 347 -5.65 2.73 -9.27
C ILE A 347 -6.17 3.32 -10.57
N THR A 348 -6.75 4.53 -10.55
CA THR A 348 -7.29 5.16 -11.76
C THR A 348 -6.18 5.40 -12.80
N ASP A 349 -5.00 5.86 -12.36
CA ASP A 349 -3.83 6.00 -13.22
C ASP A 349 -3.26 4.62 -13.64
N ILE A 350 -3.14 3.69 -12.70
CA ILE A 350 -2.54 2.37 -12.94
C ILE A 350 -3.34 1.55 -13.97
N LEU A 351 -4.66 1.48 -13.84
CA LEU A 351 -5.51 0.73 -14.76
C LEU A 351 -5.56 1.38 -16.16
N THR A 352 -5.52 2.72 -16.25
CA THR A 352 -5.66 3.42 -17.54
C THR A 352 -4.34 3.61 -18.30
N LYS A 353 -3.19 3.54 -17.62
CA LYS A 353 -1.87 3.83 -18.22
C LYS A 353 -0.90 2.65 -18.14
N ASP A 354 -0.84 1.95 -17.00
CA ASP A 354 0.23 1.00 -16.70
C ASP A 354 -0.16 -0.46 -16.99
N LEU A 355 -1.44 -0.81 -16.86
CA LEU A 355 -1.98 -2.16 -17.06
C LEU A 355 -1.73 -2.73 -18.46
N GLU A 356 -1.67 -1.86 -19.49
CA GLU A 356 -1.41 -2.30 -20.86
C GLU A 356 0.00 -2.85 -21.04
N PHE A 357 1.01 -2.23 -20.41
CA PHE A 357 2.39 -2.69 -20.46
C PHE A 357 2.54 -4.09 -19.82
N LEU A 358 1.80 -4.35 -18.73
CA LEU A 358 1.73 -5.67 -18.10
C LEU A 358 1.05 -6.70 -19.02
N SER A 359 -0.05 -6.33 -19.69
CA SER A 359 -0.75 -7.19 -20.66
C SER A 359 0.19 -7.63 -21.78
N VAL A 360 0.76 -6.66 -22.49
CA VAL A 360 1.67 -6.89 -23.63
C VAL A 360 2.89 -7.71 -23.21
N PHE A 361 3.45 -7.47 -22.02
CA PHE A 361 4.58 -8.26 -21.52
C PHE A 361 4.20 -9.72 -21.19
N PHE A 362 3.11 -9.96 -20.46
CA PHE A 362 2.71 -11.33 -20.13
C PHE A 362 2.17 -12.11 -21.34
N GLU A 363 1.62 -11.42 -22.35
CA GLU A 363 1.32 -12.01 -23.66
C GLU A 363 2.61 -12.45 -24.37
N GLN A 364 3.69 -11.65 -24.33
CA GLN A 364 5.00 -12.09 -24.82
C GLN A 364 5.55 -13.27 -24.03
N VAL A 365 5.45 -13.28 -22.69
CA VAL A 365 5.90 -14.42 -21.85
C VAL A 365 5.13 -15.70 -22.22
N LYS A 366 3.81 -15.63 -22.40
CA LYS A 366 2.99 -16.75 -22.87
C LYS A 366 3.44 -17.25 -24.25
N ASN A 367 3.69 -16.33 -25.19
CA ASN A 367 4.14 -16.68 -26.54
C ASN A 367 5.58 -17.25 -26.54
N HIS A 368 6.44 -16.82 -25.63
CA HIS A 368 7.77 -17.39 -25.44
C HIS A 368 7.70 -18.83 -24.93
N LEU A 369 6.85 -19.09 -23.93
CA LEU A 369 6.64 -20.43 -23.37
C LEU A 369 6.02 -21.41 -24.38
N SER A 370 5.14 -20.94 -25.27
CA SER A 370 4.45 -21.79 -26.24
C SER A 370 5.20 -22.00 -27.57
N SER A 371 6.04 -21.05 -27.98
CA SER A 371 6.63 -21.02 -29.33
C SER A 371 8.07 -20.51 -29.41
N GLY A 372 8.72 -20.23 -28.28
CA GLY A 372 10.11 -19.77 -28.22
C GLY A 372 10.35 -18.36 -28.76
N THR A 373 9.30 -17.56 -28.98
CA THR A 373 9.43 -16.19 -29.52
C THR A 373 10.30 -15.31 -28.62
N PRO A 374 11.24 -14.49 -29.16
CA PRO A 374 12.09 -13.65 -28.33
C PRO A 374 11.31 -12.58 -27.56
N LEU A 375 11.52 -12.51 -26.25
CA LEU A 375 10.99 -11.44 -25.39
C LEU A 375 11.68 -10.10 -25.70
N THR A 376 10.91 -9.01 -25.69
CA THR A 376 11.43 -7.64 -25.66
C THR A 376 11.37 -7.06 -24.24
N PRO A 377 12.14 -6.01 -23.93
CA PRO A 377 11.99 -5.31 -22.66
C PRO A 377 10.59 -4.66 -22.55
N MET A 378 9.93 -4.86 -21.41
CA MET A 378 8.67 -4.22 -21.06
C MET A 378 8.86 -2.70 -20.96
N GLU A 379 7.88 -1.94 -21.46
CA GLU A 379 7.82 -0.50 -21.23
C GLU A 379 7.59 -0.18 -19.75
N LYS A 380 7.78 1.09 -19.36
CA LYS A 380 7.91 1.47 -17.96
C LYS A 380 6.56 1.90 -17.37
N PRO A 381 5.95 1.14 -16.44
CA PRO A 381 4.74 1.57 -15.76
C PRO A 381 5.12 2.62 -14.70
N GLU A 382 4.91 3.90 -15.03
CA GLU A 382 5.39 5.03 -14.23
C GLU A 382 4.59 5.24 -12.94
N ASN A 383 3.30 4.91 -12.95
CA ASN A 383 2.39 5.13 -11.83
C ASN A 383 2.57 4.04 -10.76
N LEU A 384 2.74 2.79 -11.18
CA LEU A 384 3.21 1.68 -10.35
C LEU A 384 4.59 1.97 -9.76
N GLU A 385 5.59 2.38 -10.56
CA GLU A 385 6.90 2.72 -10.00
C GLU A 385 6.81 3.88 -8.99
N THR A 386 6.02 4.91 -9.27
CA THR A 386 5.82 6.05 -8.37
C THR A 386 5.20 5.62 -7.05
N LEU A 387 4.09 4.86 -7.11
CA LEU A 387 3.43 4.33 -5.92
C LEU A 387 4.40 3.49 -5.09
N LEU A 388 5.11 2.56 -5.72
CA LEU A 388 6.07 1.70 -5.06
C LEU A 388 7.22 2.48 -4.40
N ARG A 389 7.83 3.45 -5.09
CA ARG A 389 8.91 4.26 -4.53
C ARG A 389 8.43 5.10 -3.34
N PHE A 390 7.24 5.71 -3.44
CA PHE A 390 6.64 6.43 -2.34
C PHE A 390 6.39 5.51 -1.15
N SER A 391 5.63 4.43 -1.36
CA SER A 391 5.28 3.44 -0.33
C SER A 391 6.53 2.92 0.37
N LYS A 392 7.50 2.47 -0.42
CA LYS A 392 8.74 1.89 0.07
C LYS A 392 9.56 2.88 0.90
N HIS A 393 9.79 4.11 0.43
CA HIS A 393 10.51 5.09 1.24
C HIS A 393 9.73 5.52 2.49
N SER A 394 8.40 5.60 2.43
CA SER A 394 7.57 5.88 3.62
C SER A 394 7.67 4.75 4.65
N PHE A 395 7.50 3.49 4.23
CA PHE A 395 7.66 2.36 5.14
C PHE A 395 9.11 2.21 5.64
N LEU A 396 10.14 2.43 4.81
CA LEU A 396 11.54 2.44 5.27
C LEU A 396 11.79 3.53 6.34
N LEU A 397 11.22 4.73 6.19
CA LEU A 397 11.32 5.79 7.19
C LEU A 397 10.58 5.44 8.49
N LEU A 398 9.36 4.88 8.41
CA LEU A 398 8.64 4.38 9.59
C LEU A 398 9.42 3.29 10.33
N LYS A 399 9.93 2.31 9.59
CA LYS A 399 10.74 1.20 10.11
C LYS A 399 12.02 1.70 10.79
N LEU A 400 12.70 2.69 10.19
CA LEU A 400 13.90 3.29 10.75
C LEU A 400 13.61 4.14 12.00
N ILE A 401 12.52 4.92 12.02
CA ILE A 401 12.02 5.62 13.21
C ILE A 401 11.60 4.65 14.33
N ALA A 402 11.10 3.48 13.98
CA ALA A 402 10.74 2.45 14.94
C ALA A 402 11.97 1.74 15.53
N LEU A 403 13.02 1.52 14.71
CA LEU A 403 14.22 0.80 15.12
C LEU A 403 15.20 1.65 15.93
N LEU A 404 15.37 2.93 15.57
CA LEU A 404 16.38 3.78 16.20
C LEU A 404 15.98 4.18 17.63
N PRO A 405 16.94 4.19 18.59
CA PRO A 405 16.66 4.58 19.97
C PRO A 405 16.14 6.03 20.03
N ARG A 406 15.19 6.27 20.94
CA ARG A 406 14.53 7.58 21.08
C ARG A 406 15.26 8.50 22.06
N ASN A 407 15.48 9.73 21.62
CA ASN A 407 15.69 10.85 22.54
C ASN A 407 14.34 11.21 23.21
N TYR A 408 14.10 10.68 24.41
CA TYR A 408 12.86 10.91 25.16
C TYR A 408 12.63 12.39 25.53
N ALA A 409 13.69 13.17 25.75
CA ALA A 409 13.57 14.61 26.02
C ALA A 409 13.06 15.40 24.79
N LYS A 410 13.27 14.87 23.57
CA LYS A 410 12.65 15.38 22.34
C LYS A 410 11.34 14.69 21.97
N SER A 411 10.84 13.71 22.73
CA SER A 411 9.65 12.92 22.37
C SER A 411 8.34 13.61 22.79
N THR A 412 8.08 14.83 22.30
CA THR A 412 6.91 15.65 22.64
C THR A 412 6.44 16.51 21.46
N TYR A 413 5.13 16.82 21.40
CA TYR A 413 4.60 17.90 20.56
C TYR A 413 4.54 19.20 21.35
N SER A 414 4.63 20.32 20.64
CA SER A 414 4.35 21.65 21.19
C SER A 414 2.86 21.81 21.54
N LEU A 415 2.57 22.65 22.53
CA LEU A 415 1.22 22.86 23.03
C LEU A 415 0.28 23.49 21.97
N GLU A 416 0.81 24.34 21.08
CA GLU A 416 0.08 24.90 19.93
C GLU A 416 -0.47 23.78 19.03
N VAL A 417 0.40 22.84 18.64
CA VAL A 417 0.05 21.68 17.81
C VAL A 417 -0.95 20.75 18.51
N ILE A 418 -0.82 20.54 19.81
CA ILE A 418 -1.78 19.73 20.60
C ILE A 418 -3.17 20.42 20.65
N GLN A 419 -3.21 21.75 20.73
CA GLN A 419 -4.47 22.51 20.72
C GLN A 419 -5.14 22.53 19.35
N GLU A 420 -4.39 22.68 18.27
CA GLU A 420 -4.92 22.66 16.89
C GLU A 420 -5.41 21.27 16.45
N THR A 421 -4.70 20.20 16.83
CA THR A 421 -5.06 18.82 16.43
C THR A 421 -6.26 18.24 17.18
N GLY A 422 -6.84 18.97 18.13
CA GLY A 422 -8.05 18.54 18.84
C GLY A 422 -7.87 17.30 19.72
N VAL A 423 -6.64 16.90 20.03
CA VAL A 423 -6.34 15.76 20.91
C VAL A 423 -6.78 16.10 22.32
N SER A 424 -8.01 15.70 22.67
CA SER A 424 -8.58 15.96 23.99
C SER A 424 -7.71 15.34 25.08
N LEU A 425 -7.39 16.15 26.10
CA LEU A 425 -6.72 15.69 27.32
C LEU A 425 -7.62 14.82 28.21
N ASP A 426 -8.91 14.71 27.90
CA ASP A 426 -9.90 13.99 28.69
C ASP A 426 -9.86 12.47 28.43
N THR A 427 -9.48 12.02 27.23
CA THR A 427 -9.31 10.58 26.93
C THR A 427 -8.16 9.96 27.73
N ILE A 428 -7.13 10.76 28.03
CA ILE A 428 -5.97 10.37 28.86
C ILE A 428 -6.40 10.13 30.33
N GLU A 429 -7.46 10.77 30.82
CA GLU A 429 -7.93 10.57 32.20
C GLU A 429 -8.60 9.21 32.44
N SER A 430 -8.83 8.42 31.39
CA SER A 430 -9.32 7.03 31.47
C SER A 430 -8.30 6.03 32.05
N VAL A 431 -7.02 6.41 32.17
CA VAL A 431 -5.98 5.53 32.71
C VAL A 431 -6.20 5.29 34.22
N ASP A 432 -6.74 4.12 34.54
CA ASP A 432 -6.82 3.58 35.90
C ASP A 432 -5.44 3.60 36.58
N LYS A 433 -5.25 4.57 37.47
CA LYS A 433 -4.03 4.84 38.23
C LYS A 433 -3.77 3.76 39.28
N GLN A 434 -4.81 3.13 39.84
CA GLN A 434 -4.63 2.10 40.84
C GLN A 434 -4.05 0.84 40.19
N LYS A 435 -4.61 0.39 39.05
CA LYS A 435 -4.01 -0.70 38.26
C LYS A 435 -2.60 -0.38 37.76
N LEU A 436 -2.30 0.89 37.47
CA LEU A 436 -0.94 1.29 37.09
C LEU A 436 0.04 1.14 38.27
N CYS A 437 -0.32 1.58 39.48
CA CYS A 437 0.50 1.40 40.67
C CYS A 437 0.63 -0.07 41.09
N GLU A 438 -0.44 -0.85 41.01
CA GLU A 438 -0.44 -2.29 41.30
C GLU A 438 0.43 -3.06 40.29
N TRP A 439 0.46 -2.66 39.01
CA TRP A 439 1.34 -3.25 38.00
C TRP A 439 2.80 -2.83 38.17
N LEU A 440 3.07 -1.55 38.46
CA LEU A 440 4.43 -1.05 38.76
C LEU A 440 5.05 -1.77 39.97
N ALA A 441 4.24 -2.17 40.95
CA ALA A 441 4.70 -2.92 42.12
C ALA A 441 4.97 -4.41 41.84
N ASN A 442 4.53 -4.95 40.70
CA ASN A 442 4.57 -6.39 40.37
C ASN A 442 5.48 -6.73 39.18
N LYS A 443 6.19 -5.76 38.58
CA LYS A 443 6.99 -5.99 37.37
C LYS A 443 8.40 -6.50 37.69
N SER A 444 8.85 -7.51 36.94
CA SER A 444 10.15 -8.17 37.08
C SER A 444 11.31 -7.45 36.39
N GLU A 445 11.04 -6.73 35.30
CA GLU A 445 12.05 -5.89 34.61
C GLU A 445 11.96 -4.44 35.08
N PRO A 446 13.09 -3.75 35.33
CA PRO A 446 13.09 -2.34 35.67
C PRO A 446 12.47 -1.53 34.52
N ILE A 447 11.51 -0.67 34.85
CA ILE A 447 11.12 0.44 33.99
C ILE A 447 11.98 1.62 34.40
N THR A 448 12.58 2.30 33.43
CA THR A 448 13.19 3.61 33.60
C THR A 448 12.23 4.53 34.38
N PRO A 449 12.56 4.99 35.60
CA PRO A 449 11.61 5.75 36.43
C PRO A 449 11.10 6.99 35.70
N ILE A 450 9.81 7.34 35.89
CA ILE A 450 9.20 8.56 35.30
C ILE A 450 10.07 9.80 35.58
N ASP A 451 10.64 9.84 36.78
CA ASP A 451 11.55 10.86 37.29
C ASP A 451 12.88 10.98 36.51
N LYS A 452 13.32 9.94 35.78
CA LYS A 452 14.47 10.02 34.85
C LYS A 452 14.09 10.57 33.46
N PHE A 453 12.82 10.51 33.07
CA PHE A 453 12.32 11.14 31.83
C PHE A 453 11.99 12.63 32.00
N LEU A 454 11.90 13.10 33.24
CA LEU A 454 11.87 14.53 33.54
C LEU A 454 13.30 15.08 33.48
N PRO A 455 13.56 16.22 32.81
CA PRO A 455 14.84 16.89 32.96
C PRO A 455 15.00 17.30 34.43
N ALA A 456 16.08 16.86 35.08
CA ALA A 456 16.37 17.23 36.46
C ALA A 456 16.38 18.75 36.59
N ASP A 457 15.65 19.30 37.58
CA ASP A 457 15.37 20.73 37.70
C ASP A 457 16.62 21.57 37.44
N ASN A 458 16.59 22.33 36.34
CA ASN A 458 17.65 23.26 35.99
C ASN A 458 17.71 24.34 37.07
N LYS A 459 18.59 24.13 38.06
CA LYS A 459 18.99 25.12 39.06
C LYS A 459 19.77 26.22 38.38
N THR A 460 19.07 27.09 37.67
CA THR A 460 19.60 28.34 37.14
C THR A 460 20.23 29.12 38.30
N PRO A 461 21.48 29.59 38.16
CA PRO A 461 21.98 30.62 39.07
C PRO A 461 21.10 31.87 38.95
N GLU A 462 21.04 32.67 40.02
CA GLU A 462 20.13 33.82 40.11
C GLU A 462 20.27 34.76 38.90
N PRO A 463 19.21 35.03 38.13
CA PRO A 463 19.28 35.90 36.97
C PRO A 463 19.39 37.37 37.39
N GLU A 464 20.35 38.10 36.82
CA GLU A 464 20.36 39.56 36.92
C GLU A 464 19.11 40.17 36.28
N PRO A 465 18.57 41.29 36.82
CA PRO A 465 17.24 41.76 36.46
C PRO A 465 17.22 42.61 35.17
N GLU A 466 17.27 41.97 34.01
CA GLU A 466 16.94 42.61 32.73
C GLU A 466 15.76 41.95 31.99
N LYS A 467 14.86 42.83 31.52
CA LYS A 467 13.86 42.63 30.46
C LYS A 467 12.79 41.55 30.73
N VAL A 468 11.60 42.06 31.08
CA VAL A 468 10.36 41.29 31.22
C VAL A 468 9.99 40.61 29.89
N HIS A 469 10.34 39.32 29.77
CA HIS A 469 9.56 38.40 28.97
C HIS A 469 8.19 38.19 29.64
N PRO A 470 7.11 37.95 28.87
CA PRO A 470 5.81 37.65 29.48
C PRO A 470 5.95 36.41 30.36
N ILE A 471 5.37 36.44 31.57
CA ILE A 471 5.33 35.27 32.44
C ILE A 471 4.36 34.27 31.80
N TRP A 472 4.92 33.23 31.18
CA TRP A 472 4.15 32.08 30.71
C TRP A 472 3.41 31.51 31.92
N SER A 473 2.07 31.48 31.87
CA SER A 473 1.29 31.22 33.07
C SER A 473 1.63 29.84 33.64
N GLN A 474 1.63 29.71 34.96
CA GLN A 474 2.00 28.45 35.61
C GLN A 474 1.08 27.30 35.14
N SER A 475 -0.19 27.62 34.93
CA SER A 475 -1.20 26.79 34.24
C SER A 475 -0.77 26.28 32.86
N LEU A 476 0.02 27.02 32.07
CA LEU A 476 0.50 26.61 30.75
C LEU A 476 1.66 25.62 30.84
N LEU A 477 2.57 25.83 31.80
CA LEU A 477 3.65 24.89 32.11
C LEU A 477 3.06 23.59 32.70
N GLU A 478 2.12 23.70 33.64
CA GLU A 478 1.36 22.60 34.23
C GLU A 478 0.53 21.85 33.17
N SER A 479 -0.06 22.55 32.20
CA SER A 479 -0.79 21.92 31.08
C SER A 479 0.15 21.18 30.12
N THR A 480 1.32 21.77 29.81
CA THR A 480 2.34 21.10 28.99
C THR A 480 2.87 19.86 29.71
N GLN A 481 3.17 19.97 31.02
CA GLN A 481 3.59 18.84 31.84
C GLN A 481 2.48 17.78 31.96
N LYS A 482 1.20 18.17 32.10
CA LYS A 482 0.05 17.23 32.09
C LYS A 482 -0.12 16.55 30.73
N ALA A 483 0.12 17.26 29.61
CA ALA A 483 0.05 16.71 28.26
C ALA A 483 1.21 15.77 27.96
N THR A 484 2.46 16.14 28.27
CA THR A 484 3.65 15.29 28.14
C THR A 484 3.54 14.06 29.04
N LYS A 485 3.22 14.25 30.33
CA LYS A 485 2.96 13.14 31.26
C LYS A 485 1.75 12.32 30.84
N GLY A 486 0.80 12.93 30.11
CA GLY A 486 -0.35 12.28 29.50
C GLY A 486 0.03 11.37 28.34
N GLN A 487 0.77 11.85 27.34
CA GLN A 487 1.30 11.03 26.25
C GLN A 487 2.22 9.91 26.77
N GLN A 488 3.09 10.22 27.74
CA GLN A 488 3.92 9.22 28.44
C GLN A 488 3.04 8.20 29.17
N LEU A 489 1.99 8.62 29.89
CA LEU A 489 1.04 7.71 30.52
C LEU A 489 0.28 6.88 29.50
N THR A 490 -0.16 7.40 28.36
CA THR A 490 -0.80 6.60 27.30
C THR A 490 0.15 5.54 26.76
N LEU A 491 1.38 5.91 26.41
CA LEU A 491 2.42 4.99 25.95
C LEU A 491 2.78 3.92 27.01
N CYS A 492 2.70 4.25 28.30
CA CYS A 492 2.91 3.32 29.41
C CYS A 492 1.64 2.61 29.91
N ALA A 493 0.44 2.94 29.41
CA ALA A 493 -0.84 2.41 29.89
C ALA A 493 -1.61 1.58 28.86
N ILE A 494 -1.12 1.46 27.62
CA ILE A 494 -1.48 0.34 26.75
C ILE A 494 -0.84 -0.90 27.39
N LYS A 495 -1.68 -1.69 28.07
CA LYS A 495 -1.37 -2.12 29.46
C LYS A 495 -0.68 -3.47 29.61
N ASP A 496 -0.09 -3.95 28.53
CA ASP A 496 0.69 -5.18 28.44
C ASP A 496 1.58 -5.03 27.20
N SER A 497 2.89 -5.30 27.33
CA SER A 497 3.79 -5.17 26.18
C SER A 497 3.38 -6.10 25.04
N ASN A 498 2.73 -7.22 25.34
CA ASN A 498 2.24 -8.18 24.34
C ASN A 498 0.95 -7.73 23.62
N GLN A 499 0.35 -6.61 24.03
CA GLN A 499 -0.80 -5.98 23.39
C GLN A 499 -0.42 -4.74 22.57
N LEU A 500 0.85 -4.32 22.63
CA LEU A 500 1.42 -3.28 21.76
C LEU A 500 1.96 -3.90 20.46
N ALA A 501 1.67 -3.26 19.34
CA ALA A 501 2.27 -3.63 18.06
C ALA A 501 3.83 -3.51 18.10
N PRO A 502 4.58 -4.35 17.37
CA PRO A 502 6.02 -4.51 17.59
C PRO A 502 6.84 -3.22 17.49
N HIS A 503 6.57 -2.39 16.47
CA HIS A 503 7.25 -1.12 16.29
C HIS A 503 7.05 -0.19 17.50
N THR A 504 5.86 -0.15 18.10
CA THR A 504 5.58 0.67 19.29
C THR A 504 6.30 0.14 20.53
N ARG A 505 6.55 -1.17 20.63
CA ARG A 505 7.38 -1.75 21.69
C ARG A 505 8.85 -1.36 21.55
N PHE A 506 9.46 -1.51 20.35
CA PHE A 506 10.83 -1.04 20.08
C PHE A 506 11.00 0.44 20.47
N GLN A 507 10.04 1.26 20.06
CA GLN A 507 9.92 2.68 20.33
C GLN A 507 9.81 3.07 21.83
N ILE A 508 9.57 2.13 22.75
CA ILE A 508 9.38 2.37 24.19
C ILE A 508 10.41 1.59 25.03
N LEU A 509 10.93 0.47 24.52
CA LEU A 509 11.97 -0.33 25.17
C LEU A 509 13.35 0.29 24.92
N GLY A 510 13.71 1.27 25.75
CA GLY A 510 15.05 1.86 25.76
C GLY A 510 16.15 0.85 26.08
N PHE A 511 17.38 1.17 25.67
CA PHE A 511 18.57 0.50 26.13
C PHE A 511 18.92 1.02 27.54
N GLU A 512 19.12 0.09 28.47
CA GLU A 512 19.72 0.33 29.79
C GLU A 512 20.89 -0.65 29.94
N ASP A 513 21.88 -0.33 30.77
CA ASP A 513 23.02 -1.18 31.15
C ASP A 513 23.67 -2.04 30.04
N PHE A 514 24.73 -1.49 29.43
CA PHE A 514 25.58 -2.19 28.45
C PHE A 514 26.55 -3.21 29.08
N LEU A 515 26.43 -3.56 30.36
CA LEU A 515 27.11 -4.74 30.91
C LEU A 515 26.37 -6.04 30.55
N SER A 516 25.04 -6.00 30.35
CA SER A 516 24.25 -7.15 29.86
C SER A 516 24.71 -7.57 28.45
N ILE A 517 24.80 -8.88 28.20
CA ILE A 517 25.04 -9.46 26.88
C ILE A 517 23.88 -9.11 25.95
N LYS A 518 22.63 -9.31 26.40
CA LYS A 518 21.41 -8.99 25.64
C LYS A 518 21.39 -7.54 25.16
N ASN A 519 21.64 -6.56 26.03
CA ASN A 519 21.55 -5.15 25.64
C ASN A 519 22.63 -4.75 24.63
N ARG A 520 23.84 -5.33 24.74
CA ARG A 520 24.93 -5.14 23.77
C ARG A 520 24.63 -5.72 22.41
N LEU A 521 24.25 -7.01 22.35
CA LEU A 521 23.95 -7.70 21.10
C LEU A 521 22.73 -7.11 20.40
N SER A 522 21.69 -6.72 21.15
CA SER A 522 20.53 -6.00 20.61
C SER A 522 20.91 -4.65 20.01
N LEU A 523 21.92 -3.94 20.54
CA LEU A 523 22.37 -2.66 19.95
C LEU A 523 23.19 -2.89 18.68
N LEU A 524 24.08 -3.88 18.67
CA LEU A 524 24.83 -4.27 17.48
C LEU A 524 23.90 -4.71 16.35
N ARG A 525 22.80 -5.37 16.68
CA ARG A 525 21.74 -5.73 15.75
C ARG A 525 21.00 -4.50 15.20
N VAL A 526 20.67 -3.51 16.04
CA VAL A 526 20.14 -2.20 15.58
C VAL A 526 21.11 -1.54 14.60
N LEU A 527 22.42 -1.58 14.86
CA LEU A 527 23.45 -0.97 14.01
C LEU A 527 23.62 -1.72 12.68
N GLU A 528 23.62 -3.06 12.70
CA GLU A 528 23.60 -3.92 11.51
C GLU A 528 22.40 -3.57 10.62
N MET A 529 21.19 -3.55 11.19
CA MET A 529 19.97 -3.22 10.44
C MET A 529 19.89 -1.74 10.04
N THR A 530 20.56 -0.83 10.75
CA THR A 530 20.68 0.58 10.32
C THR A 530 21.47 0.68 9.02
N GLY A 531 22.61 -0.02 8.89
CA GLY A 531 23.28 -0.18 7.60
C GLY A 531 22.41 -0.94 6.58
N GLU A 532 21.63 -1.90 7.06
CA GLU A 532 20.46 -2.54 6.42
C GLU A 532 19.64 -1.55 5.56
N PHE A 533 19.03 -0.56 6.22
CA PHE A 533 18.15 0.42 5.59
C PHE A 533 18.81 1.17 4.43
N PHE A 534 20.11 1.43 4.47
CA PHE A 534 20.81 2.23 3.45
C PHE A 534 21.39 1.42 2.28
N MET A 535 21.15 0.11 2.21
CA MET A 535 21.58 -0.70 1.06
C MET A 535 20.94 -0.23 -0.27
N PRO A 536 21.63 -0.37 -1.43
CA PRO A 536 21.14 0.13 -2.72
C PRO A 536 19.76 -0.43 -3.12
N ARG A 537 19.46 -1.67 -2.70
CA ARG A 537 18.17 -2.32 -2.94
C ARG A 537 16.99 -1.63 -2.25
N ASN A 538 17.23 -0.81 -1.23
CA ASN A 538 16.19 -0.13 -0.44
C ASN A 538 15.86 1.26 -1.02
N TRP A 539 16.85 2.13 -1.20
CA TRP A 539 16.66 3.51 -1.68
C TRP A 539 16.89 3.72 -3.20
N GLY A 540 17.45 2.72 -3.90
CA GLY A 540 17.85 2.85 -5.30
C GLY A 540 18.76 4.06 -5.52
N ASN A 541 18.51 4.82 -6.59
CA ASN A 541 19.30 6.01 -6.88
C ASN A 541 19.15 7.16 -5.87
N LYS A 542 18.10 7.20 -5.02
CA LYS A 542 17.98 8.23 -3.97
C LYS A 542 18.97 8.02 -2.81
N GLN A 543 19.52 6.81 -2.65
CA GLN A 543 20.62 6.51 -1.72
C GLN A 543 21.74 7.55 -1.82
N LYS A 544 22.18 7.85 -3.04
CA LYS A 544 23.32 8.75 -3.35
C LYS A 544 23.00 10.24 -3.17
N THR A 545 21.78 10.57 -2.77
CA THR A 545 21.33 11.95 -2.49
C THR A 545 21.02 12.21 -1.02
N LEU A 546 21.23 11.22 -0.15
CA LEU A 546 21.09 11.36 1.30
C LEU A 546 22.41 11.87 1.89
N ASP A 547 22.36 12.96 2.66
CA ASP A 547 23.53 13.58 3.31
C ASP A 547 23.49 13.49 4.85
N ILE A 548 22.47 12.83 5.42
CA ILE A 548 22.28 12.67 6.87
C ILE A 548 23.29 11.72 7.56
N ILE A 549 23.96 10.84 6.79
CA ILE A 549 25.00 9.90 7.25
C ILE A 549 25.82 9.42 6.04
N ASP A 550 27.08 9.02 6.24
CA ASP A 550 27.86 8.34 5.20
C ASP A 550 27.40 6.88 5.10
N ILE A 551 26.85 6.52 3.93
CA ILE A 551 26.25 5.22 3.65
C ILE A 551 27.31 4.14 3.42
N ASP A 552 28.50 4.50 2.92
CA ASP A 552 29.59 3.54 2.75
C ASP A 552 30.12 3.10 4.13
N MET A 553 30.08 3.97 5.15
CA MET A 553 30.43 3.66 6.55
C MET A 553 29.46 2.65 7.18
N VAL A 554 28.16 2.95 7.21
CA VAL A 554 27.17 2.05 7.86
C VAL A 554 26.95 0.77 7.07
N GLY A 555 27.05 0.82 5.73
CA GLY A 555 27.09 -0.37 4.89
C GLY A 555 28.30 -1.26 5.18
N LYS A 556 29.47 -0.67 5.45
CA LYS A 556 30.66 -1.41 5.87
C LYS A 556 30.49 -2.10 7.23
N ILE A 557 29.88 -1.41 8.20
CA ILE A 557 29.60 -1.99 9.53
C ILE A 557 28.63 -3.18 9.39
N ARG A 558 27.49 -2.99 8.71
CA ARG A 558 26.53 -4.08 8.42
C ARG A 558 27.22 -5.27 7.75
N SER A 559 28.02 -5.01 6.71
CA SER A 559 28.72 -6.08 5.98
C SER A 559 29.68 -6.88 6.88
N ALA A 560 30.28 -6.29 7.90
CA ALA A 560 31.15 -7.02 8.82
C ALA A 560 30.34 -7.74 9.93
N LEU A 561 29.31 -7.09 10.49
CA LEU A 561 28.46 -7.65 11.54
C LEU A 561 27.68 -8.90 11.08
N SER A 562 27.20 -8.92 9.82
CA SER A 562 26.49 -10.09 9.27
C SER A 562 27.41 -11.24 8.85
N HIS A 563 28.71 -10.99 8.67
CA HIS A 563 29.67 -11.93 8.08
C HIS A 563 30.93 -12.19 8.95
N PRO A 564 30.81 -12.60 10.23
CA PRO A 564 31.97 -12.85 11.09
C PRO A 564 32.89 -13.98 10.59
N GLU A 565 32.44 -14.81 9.65
CA GLU A 565 33.26 -15.80 8.98
C GLU A 565 34.35 -15.17 8.09
N GLU A 566 34.06 -14.01 7.48
CA GLU A 566 34.98 -13.34 6.57
C GLU A 566 36.11 -12.65 7.32
N ARG A 567 37.33 -12.80 6.79
CA ARG A 567 38.48 -11.96 7.14
C ARG A 567 38.74 -11.91 8.66
N GLU A 568 39.31 -10.81 9.16
CA GLU A 568 39.58 -10.58 10.57
C GLU A 568 38.39 -9.88 11.29
N TYR A 569 37.15 -10.01 10.81
CA TYR A 569 36.03 -9.27 11.41
C TYR A 569 35.67 -9.74 12.82
N LEU A 570 35.79 -11.03 13.13
CA LEU A 570 35.37 -11.54 14.44
C LEU A 570 36.20 -10.96 15.60
N SER A 571 37.48 -10.62 15.42
CA SER A 571 38.26 -9.96 16.48
C SER A 571 37.69 -8.57 16.78
N VAL A 572 37.43 -7.77 15.74
CA VAL A 572 36.79 -6.45 15.86
C VAL A 572 35.39 -6.54 16.48
N ILE A 573 34.61 -7.57 16.12
CA ILE A 573 33.30 -7.85 16.74
C ILE A 573 33.47 -8.15 18.23
N LYS A 574 34.38 -9.05 18.61
CA LYS A 574 34.62 -9.43 20.01
C LYS A 574 35.16 -8.30 20.87
N ASP A 575 35.94 -7.38 20.30
CA ASP A 575 36.41 -6.18 21.00
C ASP A 575 35.25 -5.19 21.20
N LEU A 576 34.47 -4.94 20.15
CA LEU A 576 33.29 -4.07 20.20
C LEU A 576 32.20 -4.61 21.15
N GLU A 577 31.96 -5.92 21.16
CA GLU A 577 31.06 -6.61 22.10
C GLU A 577 31.52 -6.50 23.56
N LYS A 578 32.77 -6.11 23.84
CA LYS A 578 33.34 -6.00 25.18
C LYS A 578 33.55 -4.55 25.64
N ASP A 579 33.29 -3.56 24.80
CA ASP A 579 33.43 -2.14 25.14
C ASP A 579 32.05 -1.51 25.41
N PRO A 580 31.57 -1.50 26.67
CA PRO A 580 30.30 -0.87 27.02
C PRO A 580 30.31 0.65 26.82
N VAL A 581 31.47 1.30 26.81
CA VAL A 581 31.60 2.76 26.64
C VAL A 581 31.43 3.13 25.17
N LEU A 582 32.07 2.39 24.26
CA LEU A 582 31.85 2.56 22.83
C LEU A 582 30.41 2.19 22.43
N LEU A 583 29.80 1.19 23.06
CA LEU A 583 28.39 0.84 22.84
C LEU A 583 27.43 1.91 23.38
N GLU A 584 27.68 2.50 24.55
CA GLU A 584 26.92 3.66 25.05
C GLU A 584 27.06 4.86 24.10
N GLN A 585 28.27 5.12 23.59
CA GLN A 585 28.51 6.16 22.59
C GLN A 585 27.71 5.88 21.30
N LEU A 586 27.77 4.66 20.75
CA LEU A 586 27.02 4.27 19.54
C LEU A 586 25.49 4.40 19.74
N HIS A 587 24.97 4.04 20.91
CA HIS A 587 23.57 4.26 21.26
C HIS A 587 23.20 5.76 21.22
N ASN A 588 24.05 6.61 21.80
CA ASN A 588 23.83 8.05 21.82
C ASN A 588 23.93 8.68 20.41
N GLU A 589 24.85 8.20 19.57
CA GLU A 589 24.97 8.61 18.16
C GLU A 589 23.75 8.15 17.33
N LEU A 590 23.21 6.96 17.59
CA LEU A 590 21.96 6.48 16.98
C LEU A 590 20.72 7.27 17.45
N MET A 591 20.69 7.78 18.69
CA MET A 591 19.65 8.72 19.15
C MET A 591 19.73 10.07 18.44
N ILE A 592 20.93 10.57 18.15
CA ILE A 592 21.12 11.78 17.33
C ILE A 592 20.64 11.52 15.90
N PHE A 593 21.04 10.38 15.32
CA PHE A 593 20.65 9.95 13.98
C PHE A 593 19.13 9.80 13.82
N SER A 594 18.42 9.32 14.86
CA SER A 594 16.95 9.30 14.91
C SER A 594 16.35 10.68 14.59
N GLY A 595 16.91 11.76 15.18
CA GLY A 595 16.52 13.14 14.87
C GLY A 595 16.78 13.54 13.40
N SER A 596 17.89 13.09 12.80
CA SER A 596 18.18 13.31 11.37
C SER A 596 17.21 12.57 10.45
N VAL A 597 16.66 11.43 10.87
CA VAL A 597 15.60 10.71 10.14
C VAL A 597 14.26 11.44 10.24
N TYR A 598 13.93 12.03 11.39
CA TYR A 598 12.78 12.92 11.53
C TYR A 598 12.89 14.17 10.63
N GLU A 599 14.06 14.79 10.54
CA GLU A 599 14.33 15.90 9.62
C GLU A 599 14.22 15.46 8.14
N LEU A 600 14.62 14.23 7.79
CA LEU A 600 14.45 13.68 6.43
C LEU A 600 12.97 13.45 6.07
N VAL A 601 12.14 12.97 7.02
CA VAL A 601 10.68 12.88 6.85
C VAL A 601 10.08 14.26 6.59
N VAL A 602 10.38 15.22 7.46
CA VAL A 602 9.87 16.60 7.41
C VAL A 602 10.27 17.30 6.10
N SER A 603 11.54 17.20 5.72
CA SER A 603 12.05 17.70 4.45
C SER A 603 11.30 17.11 3.25
N ARG A 604 11.00 15.80 3.28
CA ARG A 604 10.21 15.14 2.23
C ARG A 604 8.76 15.63 2.16
N GLU A 605 8.05 15.67 3.30
CA GLU A 605 6.65 16.14 3.32
C GLU A 605 6.54 17.63 2.96
N SER A 606 7.58 18.43 3.19
CA SER A 606 7.63 19.83 2.73
C SER A 606 7.60 20.01 1.21
N GLU A 607 7.90 18.95 0.42
CA GLU A 607 7.73 18.95 -1.05
C GLU A 607 6.35 18.46 -1.53
N LEU A 608 5.47 17.99 -0.62
CA LEU A 608 4.21 17.30 -0.93
C LEU A 608 2.98 18.07 -0.42
N ASP A 609 1.88 17.98 -1.18
CA ASP A 609 0.68 18.82 -1.00
C ASP A 609 -0.45 18.04 -0.31
N TRP A 610 -0.34 17.81 1.00
CA TRP A 610 -1.34 17.06 1.78
C TRP A 610 -2.44 17.99 2.30
N GLN A 611 -3.68 17.75 1.87
CA GLN A 611 -4.87 18.51 2.27
C GLN A 611 -6.04 17.60 2.64
N VAL A 612 -5.77 16.32 2.93
CA VAL A 612 -6.80 15.30 3.20
C VAL A 612 -6.93 15.11 4.71
N GLU A 613 -7.98 15.70 5.29
CA GLU A 613 -8.25 15.65 6.74
C GLU A 613 -8.97 14.35 7.17
N ASP A 614 -9.82 13.80 6.30
CA ASP A 614 -10.60 12.58 6.54
C ASP A 614 -10.72 11.73 5.26
N THR A 615 -10.66 10.41 5.42
CA THR A 615 -10.93 9.41 4.35
C THR A 615 -11.93 8.33 4.78
N SER A 616 -12.64 8.51 5.91
CA SER A 616 -13.73 7.63 6.35
C SER A 616 -15.04 7.90 5.59
N SER A 617 -15.17 9.10 5.04
CA SER A 617 -16.18 9.47 4.04
C SER A 617 -15.92 8.83 2.67
N GLY A 618 -16.97 8.69 1.85
CA GLY A 618 -16.89 8.03 0.54
C GLY A 618 -16.11 8.82 -0.52
N TYR A 619 -15.62 8.12 -1.53
CA TYR A 619 -14.58 8.61 -2.46
C TYR A 619 -14.78 10.02 -3.06
N ASP A 620 -16.01 10.41 -3.42
CA ASP A 620 -16.27 11.73 -4.04
C ASP A 620 -15.95 12.92 -3.11
N ASP A 621 -15.78 12.72 -1.80
CA ASP A 621 -15.48 13.78 -0.82
C ASP A 621 -13.99 14.17 -0.74
N TRP A 622 -13.07 13.20 -0.82
CA TRP A 622 -11.63 13.42 -0.58
C TRP A 622 -10.74 13.26 -1.82
N LYS A 623 -11.28 12.72 -2.92
CA LYS A 623 -10.54 12.46 -4.17
C LYS A 623 -9.78 13.66 -4.77
N ASP A 624 -10.29 14.88 -4.61
CA ASP A 624 -9.73 16.07 -5.28
C ASP A 624 -8.49 16.58 -4.52
N ALA A 625 -8.54 16.56 -3.18
CA ALA A 625 -7.37 16.79 -2.33
C ALA A 625 -6.33 15.64 -2.45
N MET A 626 -6.79 14.40 -2.62
CA MET A 626 -5.91 13.25 -2.88
C MET A 626 -5.25 13.31 -4.27
N ASP A 627 -5.90 13.89 -5.30
CA ASP A 627 -5.24 14.14 -6.58
C ASP A 627 -4.09 15.14 -6.41
N LEU A 628 -4.32 16.29 -5.76
CA LEU A 628 -3.25 17.26 -5.48
C LEU A 628 -2.03 16.59 -4.81
N TYR A 629 -2.28 15.77 -3.79
CA TYR A 629 -1.22 14.99 -3.13
C TYR A 629 -0.55 14.00 -4.09
N TRP A 630 -1.31 13.22 -4.86
CA TRP A 630 -0.79 12.22 -5.80
C TRP A 630 -0.01 12.85 -6.97
N GLN A 631 -0.43 14.01 -7.49
CA GLN A 631 0.34 14.80 -8.45
C GLN A 631 1.63 15.34 -7.83
N SER A 632 1.62 15.72 -6.54
CA SER A 632 2.84 16.12 -5.82
C SER A 632 3.83 14.95 -5.64
N ILE A 633 3.34 13.74 -5.33
CA ILE A 633 4.15 12.52 -5.25
C ILE A 633 4.75 12.19 -6.63
N LYS A 634 3.95 12.18 -7.70
CA LYS A 634 4.42 11.97 -9.08
C LYS A 634 5.53 12.96 -9.45
N LYS A 635 5.38 14.24 -9.09
CA LYS A 635 6.40 15.30 -9.26
C LYS A 635 7.67 15.10 -8.42
N HIS A 636 7.58 14.50 -7.23
CA HIS A 636 8.71 14.21 -6.34
C HIS A 636 9.49 12.93 -6.74
N TYR A 637 8.86 12.03 -7.50
CA TYR A 637 9.47 10.77 -7.99
C TYR A 637 9.75 10.70 -9.49
N SER A 638 9.22 11.63 -10.29
CA SER A 638 9.50 11.75 -11.72
C SER A 638 11.00 11.80 -11.99
N LEU A 639 11.51 10.85 -12.77
CA LEU A 639 12.94 10.68 -13.04
C LEU A 639 13.56 11.91 -13.72
N ASP A 640 12.80 12.55 -14.61
CA ASP A 640 13.07 13.92 -15.04
C ASP A 640 12.35 14.89 -14.09
N LYS A 641 13.09 15.46 -13.11
CA LYS A 641 12.72 16.76 -12.51
C LYS A 641 12.62 17.77 -13.65
N LYS A 642 11.40 17.97 -14.19
CA LYS A 642 11.04 18.60 -15.47
C LYS A 642 12.25 19.14 -16.24
N THR A 643 12.73 18.36 -17.20
CA THR A 643 13.85 18.71 -18.10
C THR A 643 13.73 20.17 -18.53
N SER A 644 14.61 21.00 -17.97
CA SER A 644 14.50 22.46 -18.07
C SER A 644 14.57 22.85 -19.53
N SER A 645 13.44 23.36 -20.05
CA SER A 645 13.13 23.48 -21.49
C SER A 645 14.37 23.79 -22.31
N HIS A 646 14.78 22.85 -23.17
CA HIS A 646 16.08 22.85 -23.83
C HIS A 646 16.12 23.85 -25.01
N ILE A 647 15.99 25.13 -24.65
CA ILE A 647 15.88 26.27 -25.55
C ILE A 647 17.29 26.75 -25.90
N LEU A 648 17.65 26.60 -27.16
CA LEU A 648 18.82 27.22 -27.78
C LEU A 648 18.63 28.73 -27.91
N THR A 649 19.73 29.47 -27.82
CA THR A 649 19.77 30.92 -28.15
C THR A 649 19.71 31.19 -29.66
N LYS A 650 19.83 30.16 -30.50
CA LYS A 650 19.69 30.18 -31.97
C LYS A 650 19.08 28.85 -32.44
N PRO A 651 18.18 28.83 -33.44
CA PRO A 651 17.50 27.60 -33.82
C PRO A 651 18.43 26.60 -34.52
N LEU A 652 18.04 25.32 -34.55
CA LEU A 652 18.79 24.27 -35.26
C LEU A 652 18.83 24.49 -36.79
N LEU A 653 17.79 25.13 -37.36
CA LEU A 653 17.77 25.64 -38.73
C LEU A 653 17.23 27.07 -38.76
N GLU A 654 17.75 27.89 -39.67
CA GLU A 654 17.16 29.21 -39.93
C GLU A 654 15.78 29.04 -40.56
N GLU A 655 14.89 30.02 -40.38
CA GLU A 655 13.48 29.94 -40.82
C GLU A 655 13.34 29.51 -42.29
N LYS A 656 14.10 30.13 -43.20
CA LYS A 656 14.14 29.79 -44.62
C LYS A 656 14.62 28.36 -44.90
N GLU A 657 15.55 27.84 -44.11
CA GLU A 657 16.06 26.47 -44.25
C GLU A 657 15.07 25.44 -43.71
N ARG A 658 14.35 25.79 -42.63
CA ARG A 658 13.26 25.00 -42.06
C ARG A 658 12.06 24.97 -43.01
N ASP A 659 11.67 26.10 -43.60
CA ASP A 659 10.62 26.15 -44.62
C ASP A 659 11.01 25.36 -45.88
N THR A 660 12.29 25.42 -46.27
CA THR A 660 12.84 24.56 -47.34
C THR A 660 12.76 23.08 -46.99
N LEU A 661 13.04 22.69 -45.73
CA LEU A 661 12.88 21.31 -45.28
C LEU A 661 11.41 20.87 -45.29
N LEU A 662 10.50 21.71 -44.79
CA LEU A 662 9.05 21.47 -44.79
C LEU A 662 8.51 21.27 -46.21
N GLY A 663 8.97 22.08 -47.17
CA GLY A 663 8.63 21.94 -48.59
C GLY A 663 9.14 20.65 -49.28
N LEU A 664 9.98 19.85 -48.62
CA LEU A 664 10.56 18.61 -49.14
C LEU A 664 10.06 17.34 -48.41
N VAL A 665 9.18 17.48 -47.42
CA VAL A 665 8.67 16.37 -46.60
C VAL A 665 7.15 16.41 -46.45
N LEU A 666 6.55 15.28 -46.08
CA LEU A 666 5.09 15.15 -46.02
C LEU A 666 4.47 16.02 -44.91
N PRO A 667 3.28 16.63 -45.15
CA PRO A 667 2.58 17.50 -44.18
C PRO A 667 2.42 16.91 -42.77
N ALA A 668 2.30 15.58 -42.65
CA ALA A 668 2.20 14.89 -41.37
C ALA A 668 3.35 15.21 -40.39
N HIS A 669 4.57 15.42 -40.90
CA HIS A 669 5.73 15.74 -40.07
C HIS A 669 5.91 17.24 -39.82
N HIS A 670 5.11 18.12 -40.46
CA HIS A 670 5.37 19.56 -40.50
C HIS A 670 5.33 20.21 -39.11
N LYS A 671 4.36 19.86 -38.26
CA LYS A 671 4.26 20.38 -36.90
C LYS A 671 5.51 20.01 -36.09
N MET A 672 5.81 18.71 -35.99
CA MET A 672 6.97 18.18 -35.28
C MET A 672 8.27 18.87 -35.71
N LEU A 673 8.55 18.90 -37.03
CA LEU A 673 9.78 19.48 -37.56
C LEU A 673 9.84 21.01 -37.41
N LYS A 674 8.70 21.70 -37.44
CA LYS A 674 8.66 23.15 -37.22
C LYS A 674 9.05 23.50 -35.78
N ASP A 675 8.59 22.70 -34.84
CA ASP A 675 8.76 22.89 -33.40
C ASP A 675 10.17 22.43 -32.95
N CYS A 676 10.58 21.19 -33.26
CA CYS A 676 11.84 20.63 -32.75
C CYS A 676 13.11 21.14 -33.45
N LEU A 677 13.01 21.70 -34.66
CA LEU A 677 14.13 22.35 -35.36
C LEU A 677 14.15 23.88 -35.17
N ALA A 678 13.26 24.40 -34.31
CA ALA A 678 13.32 25.76 -33.79
C ALA A 678 14.42 25.89 -32.72
N ASN A 679 14.16 26.68 -31.69
CA ASN A 679 15.03 26.81 -30.52
C ASN A 679 14.88 25.62 -29.55
N ASP A 680 13.72 24.97 -29.46
CA ASP A 680 13.50 23.90 -28.47
C ASP A 680 13.96 22.53 -28.99
N VAL A 681 15.00 21.96 -28.38
CA VAL A 681 15.53 20.63 -28.72
C VAL A 681 15.12 19.54 -27.73
N SER A 682 14.19 19.82 -26.81
CA SER A 682 13.73 18.88 -25.77
C SER A 682 13.24 17.55 -26.36
N PHE A 683 12.58 17.60 -27.52
CA PHE A 683 12.17 16.43 -28.31
C PHE A 683 13.33 15.45 -28.57
N PHE A 684 14.49 15.94 -29.02
CA PHE A 684 15.63 15.09 -29.36
C PHE A 684 16.30 14.49 -28.13
N ILE A 685 16.33 15.23 -27.01
CA ILE A 685 16.90 14.78 -25.75
C ILE A 685 16.02 13.68 -25.13
N ALA A 686 14.71 13.94 -24.99
CA ALA A 686 13.75 12.98 -24.43
C ALA A 686 13.68 11.68 -25.25
N ASN A 687 13.56 11.77 -26.58
CA ASN A 687 13.50 10.60 -27.47
C ASN A 687 14.87 9.93 -27.70
N LYS A 688 15.96 10.44 -27.11
CA LYS A 688 17.35 10.01 -27.33
C LYS A 688 17.78 10.01 -28.81
N LYS A 689 17.02 10.68 -29.69
CA LYS A 689 17.26 10.84 -31.13
C LYS A 689 18.26 11.97 -31.40
N SER A 690 18.63 12.12 -32.66
CA SER A 690 19.24 13.34 -33.20
C SER A 690 18.49 13.79 -34.46
N PRO A 691 18.68 15.03 -34.94
CA PRO A 691 18.06 15.50 -36.19
C PRO A 691 18.37 14.59 -37.38
N LEU A 692 19.56 14.00 -37.46
CA LEU A 692 19.92 13.09 -38.56
C LEU A 692 19.20 11.75 -38.48
N ASN A 693 18.84 11.27 -37.28
CA ASN A 693 18.10 10.01 -37.10
C ASN A 693 16.65 10.09 -37.62
N LEU A 694 16.12 11.29 -37.88
CA LEU A 694 14.81 11.47 -38.53
C LEU A 694 14.86 11.25 -40.05
N PHE A 695 16.04 11.07 -40.66
CA PHE A 695 16.20 11.05 -42.11
C PHE A 695 15.37 9.95 -42.80
N ASP A 696 15.45 8.72 -42.30
CA ASP A 696 14.73 7.59 -42.91
C ASP A 696 13.22 7.68 -42.60
N GLU A 697 12.86 8.14 -41.39
CA GLU A 697 11.49 8.39 -40.94
C GLU A 697 10.75 9.38 -41.86
N ILE A 698 11.32 10.54 -42.15
CA ILE A 698 10.67 11.60 -42.94
C ILE A 698 10.89 11.47 -44.46
N THR A 699 11.69 10.49 -44.91
CA THR A 699 11.93 10.24 -46.35
C THR A 699 11.55 8.84 -46.84
N ALA A 700 10.88 8.04 -46.00
CA ALA A 700 10.42 6.68 -46.33
C ALA A 700 9.63 6.61 -47.65
N ASN A 701 8.72 7.58 -47.87
CA ASN A 701 7.82 7.62 -49.03
C ASN A 701 8.43 8.27 -50.30
N LEU A 702 9.71 8.65 -50.28
CA LEU A 702 10.43 9.18 -51.45
C LEU A 702 11.23 8.06 -52.13
N SER A 703 11.09 7.92 -53.45
CA SER A 703 11.82 6.92 -54.24
C SER A 703 13.29 7.28 -54.42
N SER A 704 14.16 6.26 -54.44
CA SER A 704 15.56 6.37 -54.84
C SER A 704 15.78 6.38 -56.36
N THR A 705 14.81 5.88 -57.14
CA THR A 705 14.92 5.74 -58.61
C THR A 705 14.49 6.98 -59.39
N ASP A 706 13.63 7.83 -58.82
CA ASP A 706 13.30 9.14 -59.39
C ASP A 706 14.46 10.12 -59.12
N LYS A 707 15.01 10.71 -60.19
CA LYS A 707 16.10 11.69 -60.11
C LYS A 707 15.74 12.93 -59.28
N LYS A 708 14.47 13.36 -59.29
CA LYS A 708 13.99 14.50 -58.50
C LYS A 708 13.94 14.13 -57.01
N GLN A 709 13.21 13.08 -56.67
CA GLN A 709 13.07 12.62 -55.27
C GLN A 709 14.43 12.22 -54.64
N ASN A 710 15.37 11.72 -55.45
CA ASN A 710 16.74 11.45 -55.02
C ASN A 710 17.52 12.76 -54.73
N ALA A 711 17.31 13.84 -55.49
CA ALA A 711 17.84 15.17 -55.18
C ALA A 711 17.20 15.75 -53.90
N ASP A 712 15.88 15.61 -53.77
CA ASP A 712 15.13 16.04 -52.58
C ASP A 712 15.64 15.32 -51.32
N LYS A 713 15.83 13.99 -51.36
CA LYS A 713 16.49 13.22 -50.27
C LYS A 713 17.88 13.75 -49.93
N ARG A 714 18.72 14.10 -50.91
CA ARG A 714 20.05 14.68 -50.64
C ARG A 714 19.95 16.04 -49.95
N GLN A 715 18.98 16.86 -50.31
CA GLN A 715 18.75 18.17 -49.70
C GLN A 715 18.20 18.05 -48.27
N VAL A 716 17.24 17.15 -48.02
CA VAL A 716 16.78 16.80 -46.67
C VAL A 716 17.95 16.32 -45.81
N LYS A 717 18.77 15.38 -46.31
CA LYS A 717 19.95 14.89 -45.57
C LYS A 717 20.95 16.01 -45.24
N LYS A 718 21.18 16.94 -46.18
CA LYS A 718 22.06 18.10 -45.97
C LYS A 718 21.54 19.03 -44.85
N LEU A 719 20.25 19.33 -44.84
CA LEU A 719 19.62 20.18 -43.82
C LEU A 719 19.62 19.50 -42.45
N LEU A 720 19.22 18.23 -42.37
CA LEU A 720 19.29 17.47 -41.11
C LEU A 720 20.74 17.35 -40.60
N THR A 721 21.74 17.24 -41.48
CA THR A 721 23.16 17.23 -41.07
C THR A 721 23.62 18.59 -40.52
N LYS A 722 23.09 19.73 -41.02
CA LYS A 722 23.35 21.06 -40.45
C LYS A 722 22.77 21.17 -39.04
N ALA A 723 21.50 20.79 -38.87
CA ALA A 723 20.82 20.74 -37.58
C ALA A 723 21.54 19.82 -36.58
N ASP A 724 21.88 18.60 -37.01
CA ASP A 724 22.58 17.60 -36.21
C ASP A 724 23.94 18.10 -35.71
N LYS A 725 24.69 18.85 -36.53
CA LYS A 725 25.95 19.47 -36.09
C LYS A 725 25.76 20.49 -34.97
N ILE A 726 24.71 21.33 -35.05
CA ILE A 726 24.40 22.33 -34.01
C ILE A 726 23.91 21.63 -32.73
N TYR A 727 23.01 20.65 -32.89
CA TYR A 727 22.50 19.83 -31.78
C TYR A 727 23.61 19.08 -31.04
N ARG A 728 24.58 18.46 -31.74
CA ARG A 728 25.73 17.79 -31.11
C ARG A 728 26.59 18.73 -30.26
N VAL A 729 26.81 19.96 -30.71
CA VAL A 729 27.56 20.97 -29.93
C VAL A 729 26.79 21.33 -28.66
N TYR A 730 25.52 21.72 -28.78
CA TYR A 730 24.68 22.02 -27.61
C TYR A 730 24.58 20.84 -26.64
N LYS A 731 24.38 19.61 -27.15
CA LYS A 731 24.32 18.40 -26.32
C LYS A 731 25.65 18.16 -25.58
N SER A 732 26.79 18.35 -26.24
CA SER A 732 28.11 18.23 -25.61
C SER A 732 28.31 19.30 -24.52
N ASP A 733 27.92 20.54 -24.77
CA ASP A 733 28.01 21.63 -23.79
C ASP A 733 27.06 21.42 -22.60
N PHE A 734 25.84 20.95 -22.87
CA PHE A 734 24.84 20.63 -21.85
C PHE A 734 25.28 19.45 -20.99
N GLU A 735 25.73 18.34 -21.60
CA GLU A 735 26.29 17.21 -20.84
C GLU A 735 27.52 17.62 -20.03
N THR A 736 28.36 18.52 -20.55
CA THR A 736 29.54 19.03 -19.82
C THR A 736 29.15 19.92 -18.64
N LYS A 737 28.10 20.75 -18.77
CA LYS A 737 27.55 21.53 -17.65
C LYS A 737 26.92 20.63 -16.61
N LYS A 738 26.00 19.75 -17.02
CA LYS A 738 25.33 18.80 -16.13
C LYS A 738 26.34 17.94 -15.36
N ARG A 739 27.36 17.38 -16.02
CA ARG A 739 28.43 16.62 -15.34
C ARG A 739 29.19 17.46 -14.29
N LYS A 740 29.37 18.77 -14.51
CA LYS A 740 29.99 19.67 -13.51
C LYS A 740 29.06 19.95 -12.33
N GLU A 741 27.78 20.18 -12.60
CA GLU A 741 26.74 20.38 -11.58
C GLU A 741 26.56 19.12 -10.73
N ASP A 742 26.44 17.94 -11.36
CA ASP A 742 26.42 16.62 -10.73
C ASP A 742 27.69 16.40 -9.88
N THR A 743 28.88 16.76 -10.39
CA THR A 743 30.15 16.63 -9.65
C THR A 743 30.19 17.53 -8.41
N LEU A 744 29.79 18.80 -8.56
CA LEU A 744 29.76 19.76 -7.44
C LEU A 744 28.74 19.35 -6.37
N ASN A 745 27.58 18.84 -6.78
CA ASN A 745 26.57 18.34 -5.86
C ASN A 745 27.06 17.08 -5.12
N ASN A 746 27.70 16.14 -5.81
CA ASN A 746 28.29 14.96 -5.19
C ASN A 746 29.45 15.32 -4.23
N GLN A 747 30.23 16.35 -4.54
CA GLN A 747 31.24 16.90 -3.63
C GLN A 747 30.61 17.51 -2.38
N ARG A 748 29.53 18.28 -2.51
CA ARG A 748 28.79 18.85 -1.38
C ARG A 748 28.18 17.75 -0.49
N ILE A 749 27.54 16.73 -1.08
CA ILE A 749 26.98 15.60 -0.33
C ILE A 749 28.09 14.88 0.45
N LYS A 750 29.23 14.56 -0.19
CA LYS A 750 30.37 13.93 0.51
C LYS A 750 30.97 14.80 1.61
N GLN A 751 30.98 16.13 1.44
CA GLN A 751 31.41 17.05 2.49
C GLN A 751 30.43 17.02 3.68
N ASN A 752 29.12 17.19 3.43
CA ASN A 752 28.08 17.10 4.46
C ASN A 752 28.15 15.74 5.21
N GLN A 753 28.30 14.63 4.50
CA GLN A 753 28.47 13.29 5.07
C GLN A 753 29.74 13.19 5.94
N SER A 754 30.89 13.64 5.43
CA SER A 754 32.16 13.66 6.17
C SER A 754 32.07 14.51 7.45
N ASP A 755 31.42 15.67 7.38
CA ASP A 755 31.25 16.57 8.51
C ASP A 755 30.25 15.97 9.53
N ALA A 756 29.19 15.29 9.09
CA ALA A 756 28.28 14.57 9.97
C ALA A 756 28.98 13.39 10.67
N MET A 757 29.72 12.55 9.95
CA MET A 757 30.49 11.45 10.54
C MET A 757 31.55 11.93 11.54
N THR A 758 32.16 13.10 11.29
CA THR A 758 33.20 13.66 12.17
C THR A 758 32.62 14.31 13.43
N ASN A 759 31.49 15.02 13.33
CA ASN A 759 30.96 15.86 14.42
C ASN A 759 29.75 15.25 15.15
N LEU A 760 29.01 14.33 14.51
CA LEU A 760 27.77 13.73 15.05
C LEU A 760 27.88 12.23 15.29
N TYR A 761 28.69 11.51 14.48
CA TYR A 761 28.81 10.04 14.55
C TYR A 761 30.27 9.51 14.65
N PRO A 762 31.15 10.08 15.50
CA PRO A 762 32.57 9.70 15.56
C PRO A 762 32.81 8.25 16.00
N GLY A 763 31.92 7.64 16.77
CA GLY A 763 31.96 6.24 17.19
C GLY A 763 31.61 5.30 16.04
N ILE A 764 30.55 5.60 15.28
CA ILE A 764 30.23 4.89 14.02
C ILE A 764 31.42 4.98 13.04
N LEU A 765 32.03 6.17 12.91
CA LEU A 765 33.22 6.38 12.08
C LEU A 765 34.43 5.55 12.57
N GLN A 766 34.68 5.50 13.88
CA GLN A 766 35.74 4.66 14.49
C GLN A 766 35.54 3.17 14.21
N VAL A 767 34.31 2.66 14.35
CA VAL A 767 33.97 1.25 14.10
C VAL A 767 34.13 0.92 12.61
N ALA A 768 33.60 1.74 11.70
CA ALA A 768 33.78 1.56 10.25
C ALA A 768 35.27 1.53 9.84
N HIS A 769 36.08 2.47 10.34
CA HIS A 769 37.52 2.49 10.11
C HIS A 769 38.27 1.30 10.73
N THR A 770 37.73 0.65 11.76
CA THR A 770 38.34 -0.54 12.36
C THR A 770 38.01 -1.78 11.53
N PHE A 771 36.76 -1.94 11.07
CA PHE A 771 36.39 -2.98 10.12
C PHE A 771 37.08 -2.87 8.75
N TRP A 772 37.43 -1.66 8.27
CA TRP A 772 38.27 -1.51 7.07
C TRP A 772 39.74 -1.92 7.29
N LYS A 773 40.29 -1.77 8.49
CA LYS A 773 41.66 -2.25 8.78
C LYS A 773 41.74 -3.78 8.76
N ALA A 774 40.66 -4.44 9.21
CA ALA A 774 40.49 -5.90 9.26
C ALA A 774 40.20 -6.56 7.89
N GLU A 775 40.11 -5.80 6.78
CA GLU A 775 39.86 -6.38 5.45
C GLU A 775 41.06 -7.08 4.79
N LYS A 776 42.25 -7.02 5.41
CA LYS A 776 43.52 -7.24 4.70
C LYS A 776 43.86 -8.70 4.39
N ASN A 777 43.30 -9.64 5.15
CA ASN A 777 43.48 -11.07 4.95
C ASN A 777 42.08 -11.72 4.91
N ASP A 778 41.81 -12.64 3.98
CA ASP A 778 40.68 -13.58 4.10
C ASP A 778 41.23 -14.98 4.35
N SER A 779 40.89 -15.54 5.51
CA SER A 779 41.23 -16.90 5.86
C SER A 779 40.18 -17.87 5.33
N ASN A 780 40.67 -18.97 4.77
CA ASN A 780 39.85 -20.10 4.36
C ASN A 780 40.34 -21.38 5.07
N ASP A 781 40.93 -21.23 6.25
CA ASP A 781 41.29 -22.36 7.11
C ASP A 781 40.06 -22.96 7.82
N LEU A 782 40.07 -24.27 7.97
CA LEU A 782 39.00 -25.04 8.60
C LEU A 782 38.97 -24.84 10.12
N SER A 783 40.13 -24.77 10.78
CA SER A 783 40.21 -24.59 12.23
C SER A 783 39.75 -23.19 12.64
N GLU A 784 40.18 -22.15 11.91
CA GLU A 784 39.75 -20.78 12.18
C GLU A 784 38.23 -20.58 12.01
N ILE A 785 37.60 -21.15 10.97
CA ILE A 785 36.14 -21.08 10.81
C ILE A 785 35.41 -21.87 11.91
N LEU A 786 35.97 -22.98 12.40
CA LEU A 786 35.42 -23.70 13.56
C LEU A 786 35.58 -22.92 14.87
N GLU A 787 36.70 -22.24 15.08
CA GLU A 787 36.92 -21.38 16.25
C GLU A 787 36.02 -20.15 16.23
N LYS A 788 35.81 -19.55 15.05
CA LYS A 788 34.80 -18.51 14.81
C LYS A 788 33.39 -19.01 15.15
N LEU A 789 33.01 -20.22 14.71
CA LEU A 789 31.71 -20.81 15.00
C LEU A 789 31.52 -21.11 16.49
N ILE A 790 32.52 -21.71 17.15
CA ILE A 790 32.44 -22.08 18.57
C ILE A 790 32.36 -20.84 19.48
N ASP A 791 33.10 -19.77 19.18
CA ASP A 791 32.99 -18.49 19.90
C ASP A 791 31.56 -17.91 19.89
N ARG A 792 30.86 -18.03 18.75
CA ARG A 792 29.46 -17.60 18.61
C ARG A 792 28.49 -18.52 19.35
N LEU A 793 28.77 -19.83 19.40
CA LEU A 793 27.97 -20.82 20.16
C LEU A 793 28.13 -20.64 21.68
N ASP A 794 29.34 -20.32 22.15
CA ASP A 794 29.61 -20.02 23.55
C ASP A 794 28.95 -18.70 23.98
N LEU A 795 28.96 -17.68 23.11
CA LEU A 795 28.23 -16.42 23.34
C LEU A 795 26.70 -16.60 23.34
N LEU A 796 26.17 -17.50 22.49
CA LEU A 796 24.75 -17.90 22.54
C LEU A 796 24.42 -18.60 23.85
N THR A 797 25.29 -19.48 24.33
CA THR A 797 25.12 -20.17 25.63
C THR A 797 25.07 -19.15 26.78
N ALA A 798 26.04 -18.22 26.83
CA ALA A 798 26.07 -17.16 27.84
C ALA A 798 24.86 -16.20 27.79
N LEU A 799 24.28 -15.95 26.62
CA LEU A 799 23.03 -15.18 26.47
C LEU A 799 21.81 -15.95 27.04
N LEU A 800 21.76 -17.27 26.85
CA LEU A 800 20.69 -18.11 27.41
C LEU A 800 20.82 -18.25 28.94
N GLU A 801 22.05 -18.29 29.46
CA GLU A 801 22.35 -18.25 30.90
C GLU A 801 21.95 -16.91 31.54
N GLU A 802 22.24 -15.78 30.89
CA GLU A 802 21.83 -14.44 31.35
C GLU A 802 20.30 -14.33 31.50
N GLU A 803 19.55 -14.94 30.57
CA GLU A 803 18.09 -14.96 30.55
C GLU A 803 17.44 -16.11 31.35
N LYS A 804 18.23 -17.02 31.94
CA LYS A 804 17.78 -18.18 32.72
C LYS A 804 16.84 -19.09 31.92
N LEU A 805 17.35 -19.53 30.77
CA LEU A 805 16.70 -20.49 29.88
C LEU A 805 17.37 -21.86 30.01
N ASP A 806 17.34 -22.41 31.23
CA ASP A 806 17.86 -23.72 31.61
C ASP A 806 16.74 -24.78 31.67
N ASP A 807 16.64 -25.61 30.64
CA ASP A 807 15.73 -26.76 30.53
C ASP A 807 16.45 -27.92 29.83
N ASP A 808 16.35 -29.14 30.37
CA ASP A 808 16.95 -30.38 29.83
C ASP A 808 16.15 -30.98 28.66
N SER A 809 14.97 -30.45 28.35
CA SER A 809 14.03 -30.96 27.34
C SER A 809 13.96 -30.03 26.14
N LEU A 810 14.44 -30.49 24.97
CA LEU A 810 14.43 -29.71 23.72
C LEU A 810 13.07 -29.07 23.42
N ARG A 811 11.96 -29.78 23.68
CA ARG A 811 10.63 -29.27 23.38
C ARG A 811 10.19 -28.17 24.35
N GLU A 812 10.41 -28.37 25.65
CA GLU A 812 10.01 -27.40 26.68
C GLU A 812 10.92 -26.16 26.61
N PHE A 813 12.23 -26.36 26.36
CA PHE A 813 13.15 -25.30 25.93
C PHE A 813 12.65 -24.52 24.70
N GLN A 814 12.22 -25.19 23.62
CA GLN A 814 11.71 -24.51 22.42
C GLN A 814 10.41 -23.72 22.68
N GLU A 815 9.48 -24.23 23.49
CA GLU A 815 8.22 -23.55 23.85
C GLU A 815 8.47 -22.36 24.81
N LEU A 816 9.40 -22.49 25.76
CA LEU A 816 9.85 -21.42 26.64
C LEU A 816 10.62 -20.32 25.86
N LEU A 817 11.56 -20.71 25.01
CA LEU A 817 12.37 -19.81 24.19
C LEU A 817 11.50 -19.04 23.19
N HIS A 818 10.51 -19.68 22.56
CA HIS A 818 9.55 -19.01 21.68
C HIS A 818 8.76 -17.93 22.43
N THR A 819 8.35 -18.24 23.67
CA THR A 819 7.68 -17.28 24.55
C THR A 819 8.60 -16.10 24.90
N ARG A 820 9.84 -16.33 25.33
CA ARG A 820 10.79 -15.25 25.66
C ARG A 820 11.17 -14.39 24.44
N ILE A 821 11.30 -14.98 23.24
CA ILE A 821 11.49 -14.26 21.97
C ILE A 821 10.30 -13.37 21.60
N LYS A 822 9.07 -13.78 21.95
CA LYS A 822 7.86 -12.95 21.74
C LYS A 822 7.74 -11.82 22.76
N ASP A 823 8.19 -12.07 24.00
CA ASP A 823 7.96 -11.18 25.13
C ASP A 823 9.08 -10.14 25.34
N ASP A 824 10.34 -10.46 25.04
CA ASP A 824 11.47 -9.52 25.07
C ASP A 824 12.07 -9.32 23.67
N ILE A 825 11.86 -8.11 23.14
CA ILE A 825 12.37 -7.70 21.83
C ILE A 825 13.90 -7.61 21.82
N ARG A 826 14.54 -7.17 22.90
CA ARG A 826 16.01 -7.05 22.97
C ARG A 826 16.65 -8.43 22.94
N PHE A 827 16.02 -9.39 23.62
CA PHE A 827 16.41 -10.79 23.55
C PHE A 827 16.18 -11.35 22.14
N SER A 828 15.01 -11.12 21.52
CA SER A 828 14.75 -11.54 20.14
C SER A 828 15.76 -10.98 19.13
N GLN A 829 16.18 -9.73 19.29
CA GLN A 829 17.21 -9.10 18.44
C GLN A 829 18.60 -9.70 18.68
N SER A 830 18.94 -10.01 19.93
CA SER A 830 20.19 -10.71 20.30
C SER A 830 20.25 -12.12 19.71
N ILE A 831 19.14 -12.86 19.77
CA ILE A 831 19.01 -14.17 19.13
C ILE A 831 19.08 -14.06 17.60
N ALA A 832 18.40 -13.08 16.98
CA ALA A 832 18.47 -12.86 15.53
C ALA A 832 19.90 -12.58 15.04
N TYR A 833 20.65 -11.75 15.78
CA TYR A 833 22.06 -11.44 15.53
C TYR A 833 22.95 -12.68 15.58
N LEU A 834 22.97 -13.39 16.71
CA LEU A 834 23.81 -14.58 16.88
C LEU A 834 23.41 -15.71 15.93
N LEU A 835 22.11 -15.92 15.68
CA LEU A 835 21.64 -16.98 14.79
C LEU A 835 22.03 -16.72 13.33
N GLY A 836 21.96 -15.46 12.87
CA GLY A 836 22.48 -15.07 11.56
C GLY A 836 23.98 -15.35 11.42
N GLN A 837 24.76 -14.94 12.42
CA GLN A 837 26.21 -15.17 12.50
C GLN A 837 26.59 -16.67 12.52
N ILE A 838 25.95 -17.47 13.38
CA ILE A 838 26.18 -18.92 13.51
C ILE A 838 25.91 -19.63 12.18
N ILE A 839 24.78 -19.34 11.54
CA ILE A 839 24.46 -19.91 10.23
C ILE A 839 25.44 -19.43 9.16
N SER A 840 25.95 -18.20 9.24
CA SER A 840 26.96 -17.68 8.33
C SER A 840 28.27 -18.49 8.41
N CYS A 841 28.75 -18.76 9.62
CA CYS A 841 29.90 -19.64 9.86
C CYS A 841 29.64 -21.08 9.37
N ILE A 842 28.45 -21.66 9.62
CA ILE A 842 28.07 -23.00 9.13
C ILE A 842 28.05 -23.06 7.59
N ASN A 843 27.57 -22.01 6.92
CA ASN A 843 27.56 -21.92 5.46
C ASN A 843 28.99 -21.87 4.89
N LYS A 844 29.90 -21.06 5.47
CA LYS A 844 31.32 -21.08 5.10
C LYS A 844 31.96 -22.44 5.39
N LEU A 845 31.67 -23.05 6.53
CA LEU A 845 32.17 -24.38 6.92
C LEU A 845 31.80 -25.46 5.89
N SER A 846 30.57 -25.41 5.33
CA SER A 846 30.13 -26.32 4.25
C SER A 846 30.91 -26.20 2.93
N SER A 847 31.63 -25.09 2.74
CA SER A 847 32.54 -24.89 1.59
C SER A 847 33.95 -25.44 1.82
N LEU A 848 34.32 -25.69 3.08
CA LEU A 848 35.65 -26.14 3.52
C LEU A 848 35.67 -27.63 3.89
N CYS A 849 34.61 -28.15 4.51
CA CYS A 849 34.45 -29.56 4.84
C CYS A 849 33.06 -30.09 4.49
N ASP A 850 32.91 -31.42 4.43
CA ASP A 850 31.58 -32.03 4.32
C ASP A 850 30.88 -32.02 5.68
N LEU A 851 29.76 -31.28 5.80
CA LEU A 851 29.01 -31.17 7.05
C LEU A 851 28.51 -32.50 7.61
N SER A 852 28.37 -33.55 6.77
CA SER A 852 27.99 -34.90 7.23
C SER A 852 29.03 -35.53 8.18
N LEU A 853 30.28 -35.07 8.15
CA LEU A 853 31.35 -35.45 9.09
C LEU A 853 31.22 -34.80 10.47
N ILE A 854 30.33 -33.81 10.58
CA ILE A 854 29.93 -33.16 11.83
C ILE A 854 28.59 -33.75 12.26
N ASN A 855 27.53 -33.49 11.48
CA ASN A 855 26.17 -33.96 11.72
C ASN A 855 25.39 -34.03 10.39
N GLN A 856 24.74 -35.17 10.09
CA GLN A 856 24.00 -35.35 8.84
C GLN A 856 22.78 -34.43 8.74
N THR A 857 22.01 -34.26 9.82
CA THR A 857 20.83 -33.38 9.85
C THR A 857 21.21 -31.91 9.62
N LEU A 858 22.40 -31.49 10.06
CA LEU A 858 22.95 -30.16 9.78
C LEU A 858 23.28 -29.98 8.28
N HIS A 859 23.80 -31.02 7.62
CA HIS A 859 24.00 -31.02 6.16
C HIS A 859 22.65 -30.90 5.44
N ASP A 860 21.68 -31.74 5.79
CA ASP A 860 20.37 -31.81 5.14
C ASP A 860 19.57 -30.50 5.27
N LYS A 861 19.66 -29.83 6.43
CA LYS A 861 18.96 -28.57 6.72
C LYS A 861 19.68 -27.30 6.26
N LEU A 862 20.87 -27.39 5.64
CA LEU A 862 21.66 -26.21 5.28
C LEU A 862 20.87 -25.20 4.39
N GLY A 863 20.01 -25.68 3.49
CA GLY A 863 19.15 -24.83 2.66
C GLY A 863 18.09 -24.04 3.44
N ASP A 864 17.49 -24.66 4.47
CA ASP A 864 16.56 -23.99 5.38
C ASP A 864 17.30 -22.96 6.24
N LEU A 865 18.47 -23.32 6.78
CA LEU A 865 19.30 -22.42 7.58
C LEU A 865 19.73 -21.19 6.77
N ILE A 866 20.25 -21.37 5.55
CA ILE A 866 20.60 -20.26 4.65
C ILE A 866 19.37 -19.40 4.36
N SER A 867 18.19 -19.99 4.19
CA SER A 867 16.94 -19.23 3.96
C SER A 867 16.52 -18.43 5.20
N LEU A 868 16.69 -19.00 6.41
CA LEU A 868 16.48 -18.34 7.69
C LEU A 868 17.48 -17.20 7.93
N ARG A 869 18.78 -17.40 7.67
CA ARG A 869 19.80 -16.35 7.74
C ARG A 869 19.48 -15.20 6.79
N ASN A 870 19.16 -15.52 5.53
CA ASN A 870 18.74 -14.50 4.55
C ASN A 870 17.51 -13.74 5.04
N ALA A 871 16.53 -14.43 5.65
CA ALA A 871 15.37 -13.77 6.25
C ALA A 871 15.79 -12.83 7.40
N LEU A 872 16.62 -13.27 8.34
CA LEU A 872 17.09 -12.44 9.45
C LEU A 872 17.91 -11.23 8.97
N GLU A 873 18.87 -11.40 8.06
CA GLU A 873 19.65 -10.29 7.50
C GLU A 873 18.82 -9.27 6.74
N HIS A 874 17.89 -9.75 5.91
CA HIS A 874 17.26 -8.91 4.89
C HIS A 874 15.83 -8.50 5.18
N SER A 875 15.16 -9.20 6.11
CA SER A 875 13.72 -9.07 6.38
C SER A 875 13.39 -9.43 7.83
N ASP A 876 13.70 -8.53 8.78
CA ASP A 876 13.53 -8.79 10.21
C ASP A 876 12.08 -9.18 10.58
N PRO A 877 11.87 -10.16 11.50
CA PRO A 877 10.55 -10.67 11.89
C PRO A 877 9.53 -9.61 12.30
N PHE A 878 9.99 -8.49 12.87
CA PHE A 878 9.16 -7.37 13.31
C PHE A 878 9.01 -6.25 12.28
N VAL A 879 9.75 -6.31 11.17
CA VAL A 879 9.95 -5.18 10.26
C VAL A 879 9.41 -5.46 8.85
N GLU A 880 9.45 -6.72 8.36
CA GLU A 880 9.28 -7.03 6.93
C GLU A 880 8.23 -8.10 6.58
N SER A 881 7.55 -8.69 7.57
CA SER A 881 6.41 -9.57 7.27
C SER A 881 5.20 -8.78 6.73
N SER A 882 4.31 -9.45 6.00
CA SER A 882 3.14 -8.81 5.37
C SER A 882 2.22 -8.15 6.41
N VAL A 883 1.45 -7.12 5.99
CA VAL A 883 0.67 -6.22 6.86
C VAL A 883 -0.20 -6.96 7.91
N THR A 884 -0.76 -8.12 7.58
CA THR A 884 -1.57 -8.93 8.52
C THR A 884 -0.75 -9.77 9.51
N SER A 885 0.49 -10.13 9.15
CA SER A 885 1.44 -10.88 9.98
C SER A 885 2.21 -9.97 10.95
N PHE A 886 2.53 -8.76 10.46
CA PHE A 886 3.35 -7.74 11.10
C PHE A 886 2.83 -7.32 12.48
N TYR A 887 1.54 -7.01 12.60
CA TYR A 887 0.98 -6.43 13.84
C TYR A 887 0.83 -7.43 15.00
N ASN A 888 0.64 -8.73 14.71
CA ASN A 888 0.09 -9.67 15.70
C ASN A 888 1.13 -10.54 16.44
N MET A 889 2.42 -10.41 16.12
CA MET A 889 3.49 -11.30 16.64
C MET A 889 3.15 -12.81 16.52
N PHE A 890 2.51 -13.19 15.41
CA PHE A 890 2.35 -14.57 14.96
C PHE A 890 3.20 -14.86 13.71
N SER A 891 4.29 -14.11 13.54
CA SER A 891 5.30 -14.39 12.51
C SER A 891 5.92 -15.76 12.79
N PRO A 892 5.79 -16.75 11.87
CA PRO A 892 6.38 -18.08 12.06
C PRO A 892 7.90 -18.04 12.25
N LEU A 893 8.55 -16.93 11.87
CA LEU A 893 9.98 -16.70 12.06
C LEU A 893 10.39 -16.70 13.55
N THR A 894 9.55 -16.22 14.47
CA THR A 894 9.85 -16.28 15.92
C THR A 894 9.88 -17.73 16.44
N GLN A 895 8.93 -18.55 15.98
CA GLN A 895 8.89 -19.97 16.31
C GLN A 895 10.04 -20.72 15.63
N LEU A 896 10.35 -20.39 14.38
CA LEU A 896 11.46 -20.98 13.62
C LEU A 896 12.82 -20.66 14.27
N MET A 897 13.04 -19.41 14.72
CA MET A 897 14.22 -19.02 15.51
C MET A 897 14.34 -19.88 16.78
N ALA A 898 13.25 -20.02 17.55
CA ALA A 898 13.26 -20.85 18.76
C ALA A 898 13.56 -22.33 18.44
N CYS A 899 12.92 -22.89 17.40
CA CYS A 899 13.17 -24.26 16.95
C CYS A 899 14.64 -24.48 16.57
N THR A 900 15.20 -23.62 15.70
CA THR A 900 16.58 -23.73 15.22
C THR A 900 17.60 -23.50 16.33
N VAL A 901 17.38 -22.57 17.26
CA VAL A 901 18.25 -22.39 18.43
C VAL A 901 18.22 -23.63 19.32
N GLY A 902 17.05 -24.23 19.57
CA GLY A 902 16.96 -25.51 20.28
C GLY A 902 17.77 -26.62 19.59
N GLU A 903 17.65 -26.78 18.27
CA GLU A 903 18.44 -27.76 17.52
C GLU A 903 19.94 -27.47 17.56
N ILE A 904 20.34 -26.19 17.52
CA ILE A 904 21.73 -25.77 17.69
C ILE A 904 22.26 -26.16 19.07
N VAL A 905 21.52 -25.85 20.15
CA VAL A 905 21.94 -26.11 21.53
C VAL A 905 22.02 -27.62 21.80
N PHE A 906 20.98 -28.39 21.45
CA PHE A 906 20.87 -29.81 21.82
C PHE A 906 21.58 -30.78 20.87
N TYR A 907 21.64 -30.49 19.57
CA TYR A 907 22.17 -31.44 18.57
C TYR A 907 23.48 -30.95 17.92
N PHE A 908 23.54 -29.71 17.46
CA PHE A 908 24.69 -29.29 16.63
C PHE A 908 25.90 -28.82 17.45
N ASN A 909 25.71 -28.12 18.57
CA ASN A 909 26.79 -27.61 19.42
C ASN A 909 27.70 -28.74 19.99
N PRO A 910 27.16 -29.87 20.52
CA PRO A 910 27.99 -31.00 20.94
C PRO A 910 28.82 -31.60 19.79
N ASP A 911 28.19 -31.86 18.64
CA ASP A 911 28.84 -32.47 17.47
C ASP A 911 29.92 -31.57 16.85
N ILE A 912 29.71 -30.25 16.83
CA ILE A 912 30.70 -29.26 16.38
C ILE A 912 31.93 -29.24 17.32
N LYS A 913 31.71 -29.29 18.64
CA LYS A 913 32.79 -29.29 19.63
C LYS A 913 33.57 -30.61 19.64
N ASP A 914 32.90 -31.75 19.51
CA ASP A 914 33.58 -33.04 19.31
C ASP A 914 34.35 -33.03 17.98
N PHE A 915 33.78 -32.55 16.86
CA PHE A 915 34.50 -32.48 15.59
C PHE A 915 35.79 -31.63 15.68
N GLN A 916 35.76 -30.47 16.37
CA GLN A 916 36.99 -29.70 16.60
C GLN A 916 38.00 -30.47 17.47
N THR A 917 37.53 -31.19 18.50
CA THR A 917 38.39 -32.02 19.34
C THR A 917 39.01 -33.18 18.56
N ARG A 918 38.23 -33.84 17.69
CA ARG A 918 38.69 -34.89 16.76
C ARG A 918 39.76 -34.34 15.81
N LEU A 919 39.58 -33.13 15.25
CA LEU A 919 40.59 -32.49 14.39
C LEU A 919 41.89 -32.17 15.16
N LYS A 920 41.80 -31.58 16.35
CA LYS A 920 42.97 -31.25 17.19
C LYS A 920 43.74 -32.50 17.63
N ILE A 921 43.07 -33.64 17.82
CA ILE A 921 43.71 -34.94 18.09
C ILE A 921 44.34 -35.56 16.83
N GLN A 922 43.75 -35.39 15.64
CA GLN A 922 44.24 -35.96 14.39
C GLN A 922 45.40 -35.17 13.77
N PHE A 923 45.48 -33.86 14.02
CA PHE A 923 46.47 -32.96 13.44
C PHE A 923 47.16 -32.08 14.51
N PRO A 924 47.84 -32.68 15.51
CA PRO A 924 48.40 -31.96 16.65
C PRO A 924 49.57 -31.01 16.30
N ASP A 925 50.21 -31.18 15.14
CA ASP A 925 51.33 -30.34 14.69
C ASP A 925 50.89 -29.04 13.98
N MET A 926 49.60 -28.68 13.98
CA MET A 926 49.08 -27.44 13.34
C MET A 926 49.09 -26.19 14.24
N ASP A 927 50.02 -26.09 15.20
CA ASP A 927 50.14 -24.93 16.09
C ASP A 927 50.78 -23.70 15.42
N PHE A 928 49.91 -22.83 14.91
CA PHE A 928 49.96 -21.36 14.85
C PHE A 928 51.14 -20.57 14.23
N GLU A 929 52.40 -21.02 14.21
CA GLU A 929 53.54 -20.19 13.73
C GLU A 929 54.15 -20.62 12.38
N GLY A 930 53.88 -21.83 11.88
CA GLY A 930 54.60 -22.40 10.73
C GLY A 930 54.16 -21.95 9.32
N LEU A 931 52.95 -21.40 9.15
CA LEU A 931 52.23 -21.46 7.86
C LEU A 931 52.51 -20.33 6.85
N THR A 932 53.30 -19.31 7.18
CA THR A 932 53.48 -18.12 6.32
C THR A 932 54.50 -18.26 5.18
N SER A 933 55.18 -19.41 5.04
CA SER A 933 56.36 -19.56 4.15
C SER A 933 56.33 -20.73 3.15
N ALA A 934 55.24 -21.52 3.09
CA ALA A 934 55.19 -22.78 2.32
C ALA A 934 54.53 -22.68 0.92
N SER A 935 54.14 -21.49 0.46
CA SER A 935 53.35 -21.33 -0.78
C SER A 935 54.16 -21.26 -2.09
N SER A 936 55.50 -21.28 -2.03
CA SER A 936 56.36 -21.02 -3.20
C SER A 936 57.41 -22.09 -3.56
N SER A 937 57.25 -23.34 -3.12
CA SER A 937 57.77 -24.52 -3.82
C SER A 937 57.39 -25.85 -3.13
N TYR A 938 56.77 -26.77 -3.86
CA TYR A 938 57.28 -28.15 -4.04
C TYR A 938 56.47 -28.88 -5.11
N SER A 939 57.16 -29.61 -6.00
CA SER A 939 56.51 -30.40 -7.06
C SER A 939 57.05 -31.83 -7.08
N GLY A 940 56.28 -32.78 -6.57
CA GLY A 940 56.39 -34.19 -6.95
C GLY A 940 56.50 -35.22 -5.82
N SER A 941 56.13 -36.45 -6.21
CA SER A 941 56.23 -37.73 -5.49
C SER A 941 55.24 -37.98 -4.33
N THR A 942 54.76 -39.22 -4.29
CA THR A 942 53.63 -39.71 -3.51
C THR A 942 54.05 -40.45 -2.25
N SER A 943 53.35 -40.25 -1.13
CA SER A 943 53.09 -41.32 -0.15
C SER A 943 51.70 -41.11 0.47
N SER A 944 51.22 -42.09 1.26
CA SER A 944 49.79 -42.29 1.54
C SER A 944 49.21 -41.37 2.63
N LEU A 945 48.20 -40.59 2.24
CA LEU A 945 47.19 -39.98 3.12
C LEU A 945 45.79 -40.27 2.51
N PRO A 946 44.75 -40.58 3.31
CA PRO A 946 43.38 -40.64 2.81
C PRO A 946 42.93 -39.26 2.32
N SER A 947 42.47 -39.16 1.07
CA SER A 947 42.14 -37.87 0.44
C SER A 947 40.80 -37.31 0.93
N LEU A 948 40.82 -36.56 2.03
CA LEU A 948 39.68 -35.73 2.48
C LEU A 948 39.37 -34.55 1.54
N ILE A 949 40.29 -34.22 0.62
CA ILE A 949 40.13 -33.14 -0.36
C ILE A 949 40.23 -33.75 -1.77
N SER A 950 39.17 -33.63 -2.57
CA SER A 950 39.14 -34.01 -3.99
C SER A 950 39.23 -32.76 -4.88
N PRO A 951 40.37 -32.48 -5.56
CA PRO A 951 40.60 -31.20 -6.24
C PRO A 951 39.66 -30.91 -7.42
N THR A 952 39.04 -31.93 -8.00
CA THR A 952 38.13 -31.78 -9.15
C THR A 952 36.71 -31.32 -8.77
N GLY A 953 36.35 -31.33 -7.48
CA GLY A 953 34.99 -30.97 -7.04
C GLY A 953 34.70 -29.46 -6.96
N LEU A 954 35.71 -28.64 -6.67
CA LEU A 954 35.52 -27.25 -6.20
C LEU A 954 34.76 -26.33 -7.17
N ARG A 955 35.12 -26.29 -8.46
CA ARG A 955 34.39 -25.45 -9.44
C ARG A 955 32.95 -25.88 -9.65
N VAL A 956 32.69 -27.19 -9.75
CA VAL A 956 31.34 -27.73 -9.94
C VAL A 956 30.50 -27.55 -8.67
N LYS A 957 31.10 -27.67 -7.47
CA LYS A 957 30.41 -27.39 -6.20
C LYS A 957 30.08 -25.91 -6.03
N GLN A 958 30.92 -24.97 -6.47
CA GLN A 958 30.59 -23.53 -6.40
C GLN A 958 29.43 -23.14 -7.36
N GLU A 959 29.43 -23.65 -8.60
CA GLU A 959 28.28 -23.43 -9.50
C GLU A 959 27.01 -24.13 -9.00
N ASN A 960 27.12 -25.33 -8.41
CA ASN A 960 25.97 -26.03 -7.83
C ASN A 960 25.48 -25.41 -6.51
N ALA A 961 26.33 -24.83 -5.66
CA ALA A 961 25.88 -24.21 -4.40
C ALA A 961 24.96 -23.01 -4.66
N LEU A 962 25.30 -22.16 -5.65
CA LEU A 962 24.41 -21.08 -6.10
C LEU A 962 23.10 -21.62 -6.71
N ARG A 963 23.17 -22.75 -7.43
CA ARG A 963 22.06 -23.36 -8.17
C ARG A 963 21.13 -24.23 -7.31
N LEU A 964 21.63 -24.77 -6.19
CA LEU A 964 20.90 -25.59 -5.22
C LEU A 964 20.28 -24.77 -4.08
N SER A 965 20.34 -23.44 -4.15
CA SER A 965 19.44 -22.53 -3.41
C SER A 965 17.97 -22.57 -3.89
N GLY A 966 17.61 -23.59 -4.68
CA GLY A 966 16.26 -23.88 -5.17
C GLY A 966 15.57 -24.91 -4.28
N PHE A 967 14.59 -24.45 -3.51
CA PHE A 967 13.85 -25.26 -2.55
C PHE A 967 12.85 -26.21 -3.24
N VAL A 968 12.81 -27.47 -2.82
CA VAL A 968 11.86 -28.48 -3.29
C VAL A 968 11.03 -28.96 -2.09
N PHE A 969 9.72 -28.77 -2.15
CA PHE A 969 8.79 -29.39 -1.21
C PHE A 969 7.63 -30.06 -1.95
N ALA A 970 7.84 -31.35 -2.24
CA ALA A 970 6.78 -32.30 -2.52
C ALA A 970 7.24 -33.66 -1.98
N GLN A 971 6.50 -34.22 -1.02
CA GLN A 971 6.59 -35.64 -0.72
C GLN A 971 5.79 -36.40 -1.79
N GLU A 972 6.45 -36.79 -2.88
CA GLU A 972 5.91 -37.86 -3.73
C GLU A 972 6.28 -39.21 -3.11
N GLU A 973 5.31 -40.11 -3.00
CA GLU A 973 5.54 -41.49 -2.55
C GLU A 973 6.50 -42.22 -3.51
N VAL A 974 7.42 -43.00 -2.95
CA VAL A 974 8.41 -43.75 -3.75
C VAL A 974 7.74 -44.88 -4.54
N ARG A 975 7.25 -44.55 -5.75
CA ARG A 975 6.90 -45.54 -6.77
C ARG A 975 8.11 -45.80 -7.66
N LYS A 976 8.61 -47.04 -7.58
CA LYS A 976 9.79 -47.51 -8.31
C LYS A 976 9.56 -47.41 -9.82
N SER A 977 10.49 -46.76 -10.52
CA SER A 977 10.61 -46.89 -11.98
C SER A 977 11.22 -48.24 -12.38
N PRO A 978 10.76 -48.85 -13.49
CA PRO A 978 11.58 -49.72 -14.31
C PRO A 978 12.43 -48.90 -15.31
N SER A 979 13.41 -49.56 -15.93
CA SER A 979 14.42 -48.97 -16.83
C SER A 979 13.93 -48.70 -18.27
N PRO A 980 14.64 -47.88 -19.07
CA PRO A 980 14.14 -47.39 -20.36
C PRO A 980 14.59 -48.18 -21.61
N GLU A 981 13.63 -48.78 -22.30
CA GLU A 981 13.68 -49.29 -23.69
C GLU A 981 12.26 -49.10 -24.28
N GLY A 982 11.99 -48.77 -25.55
CA GLY A 982 12.81 -48.37 -26.70
C GLY A 982 11.96 -47.51 -27.67
N MET A 983 12.37 -47.30 -28.92
CA MET A 983 11.59 -46.54 -29.92
C MET A 983 10.61 -47.41 -30.74
N ASP A 984 9.70 -46.71 -31.44
CA ASP A 984 9.04 -47.03 -32.73
C ASP A 984 7.61 -47.65 -32.79
N ASP A 985 6.91 -47.17 -33.82
CA ASP A 985 5.78 -47.71 -34.61
C ASP A 985 4.31 -47.83 -34.13
N PHE A 986 3.50 -46.88 -34.65
CA PHE A 986 2.35 -47.07 -35.57
C PHE A 986 1.02 -47.80 -35.15
N PHE A 987 -0.06 -46.99 -35.15
CA PHE A 987 -1.45 -47.28 -35.62
C PHE A 987 -2.47 -48.12 -34.80
N GLN A 988 -3.74 -47.77 -35.07
CA GLN A 988 -5.01 -48.54 -34.96
C GLN A 988 -5.70 -48.83 -33.60
N ALA A 989 -6.74 -48.02 -33.35
CA ALA A 989 -8.18 -48.37 -33.45
C ALA A 989 -8.91 -49.25 -32.40
N GLU A 990 -10.15 -48.78 -32.13
CA GLU A 990 -11.41 -49.53 -31.87
C GLU A 990 -11.63 -50.31 -30.54
N ASP A 991 -12.55 -49.75 -29.75
CA ASP A 991 -13.82 -50.36 -29.30
C ASP A 991 -14.01 -51.08 -27.93
N ASP A 992 -15.28 -50.94 -27.52
CA ASP A 992 -16.14 -51.77 -26.67
C ASP A 992 -16.06 -51.83 -25.11
N LEU A 993 -16.87 -50.93 -24.52
CA LEU A 993 -18.15 -51.23 -23.83
C LEU A 993 -18.20 -51.97 -22.46
N VAL A 994 -19.04 -51.37 -21.59
CA VAL A 994 -19.97 -51.96 -20.60
C VAL A 994 -19.36 -52.49 -19.27
N LEU A 995 -19.65 -51.87 -18.11
CA LEU A 995 -20.90 -51.81 -17.29
C LEU A 995 -21.30 -53.13 -16.59
N MET A 996 -21.21 -53.18 -15.25
CA MET A 996 -22.40 -53.22 -14.39
C MET A 996 -22.12 -53.07 -12.88
N ASN A 997 -23.17 -52.63 -12.16
CA ASN A 997 -23.22 -52.40 -10.72
C ASN A 997 -23.38 -53.70 -9.91
N LEU A 998 -23.25 -53.57 -8.58
CA LEU A 998 -24.14 -54.06 -7.49
C LEU A 998 -23.29 -54.48 -6.27
N ASN A 999 -23.76 -54.46 -5.01
CA ASN A 999 -24.63 -53.56 -4.24
C ASN A 999 -24.61 -54.07 -2.77
N GLU A 1000 -25.20 -53.32 -1.82
CA GLU A 1000 -25.67 -53.82 -0.50
C GLU A 1000 -24.62 -54.39 0.50
N GLU A 1001 -24.93 -54.53 1.80
CA GLU A 1001 -25.46 -53.59 2.80
C GLU A 1001 -25.40 -54.26 4.20
N LEU A 1002 -25.76 -53.55 5.29
CA LEU A 1002 -26.05 -54.04 6.67
C LEU A 1002 -24.85 -54.60 7.50
N GLU A 1003 -24.78 -54.47 8.84
CA GLU A 1003 -25.32 -53.49 9.80
C GLU A 1003 -24.69 -53.71 11.22
N LYS A 1004 -24.85 -52.74 12.15
CA LYS A 1004 -24.73 -52.83 13.64
C LYS A 1004 -23.31 -52.97 14.27
N GLU A 1005 -22.88 -52.10 15.20
CA GLU A 1005 -23.29 -51.84 16.63
C GLU A 1005 -22.80 -52.96 17.58
N GLU A 1006 -22.07 -52.77 18.69
CA GLU A 1006 -21.29 -51.68 19.36
C GLU A 1006 -20.07 -52.37 20.10
N GLU A 1007 -19.14 -51.80 20.89
CA GLU A 1007 -18.91 -50.49 21.54
C GLU A 1007 -17.38 -50.26 21.74
N GLU A 1008 -16.96 -49.54 22.80
CA GLU A 1008 -15.62 -49.37 23.41
C GLU A 1008 -14.58 -48.47 22.68
N GLN A 1009 -14.48 -47.23 23.19
CA GLN A 1009 -13.28 -46.37 23.31
C GLN A 1009 -12.48 -45.96 22.04
N PRO A 1010 -12.64 -44.71 21.54
CA PRO A 1010 -11.70 -44.13 20.58
C PRO A 1010 -10.43 -43.60 21.26
N ALA A 1011 -9.26 -44.10 20.85
CA ALA A 1011 -7.97 -43.51 21.23
C ALA A 1011 -7.75 -42.15 20.54
N VAL A 1012 -7.15 -41.19 21.26
CA VAL A 1012 -6.93 -39.81 20.77
C VAL A 1012 -5.76 -39.76 19.78
N ASN A 1013 -6.06 -39.83 18.48
CA ASN A 1013 -5.10 -39.53 17.41
C ASN A 1013 -5.19 -38.05 16.99
N LEU A 1014 -4.31 -37.22 17.53
CA LEU A 1014 -4.17 -35.80 17.18
C LEU A 1014 -3.24 -35.61 15.96
N THR A 1015 -3.79 -35.72 14.75
CA THR A 1015 -3.11 -35.24 13.53
C THR A 1015 -3.44 -33.77 13.26
N ARG A 1016 -2.39 -32.93 13.14
CA ARG A 1016 -2.52 -31.47 12.94
C ARG A 1016 -2.97 -31.13 11.51
N SER A 1017 -3.93 -30.20 11.39
CA SER A 1017 -4.12 -29.36 10.20
C SER A 1017 -4.50 -27.93 10.60
N GLY A 1018 -3.48 -27.10 10.91
CA GLY A 1018 -3.68 -25.70 11.27
C GLY A 1018 -4.02 -24.82 10.06
N SER A 1019 -5.29 -24.85 9.61
CA SER A 1019 -5.75 -24.02 8.49
C SER A 1019 -7.21 -23.55 8.59
N GLU A 1020 -7.71 -23.25 9.79
CA GLU A 1020 -9.02 -22.62 10.01
C GLU A 1020 -8.89 -21.23 10.65
N PHE A 1021 -8.56 -20.21 9.85
CA PHE A 1021 -8.59 -18.80 10.30
C PHE A 1021 -9.09 -17.80 9.23
N TYR A 1022 -10.00 -18.24 8.35
CA TYR A 1022 -10.81 -17.33 7.50
C TYR A 1022 -12.26 -17.83 7.37
N ARG A 1023 -13.14 -17.36 8.26
CA ARG A 1023 -14.60 -17.51 8.17
C ARG A 1023 -15.31 -16.30 8.81
N MET A 1024 -15.41 -15.19 8.08
CA MET A 1024 -16.47 -14.21 8.38
C MET A 1024 -17.83 -14.82 7.96
N ARG A 1025 -18.87 -14.56 8.76
CA ARG A 1025 -20.23 -15.06 8.51
C ARG A 1025 -21.03 -14.02 7.73
N PHE A 1026 -21.53 -14.39 6.56
CA PHE A 1026 -22.67 -13.70 5.96
C PHE A 1026 -23.97 -14.27 6.56
N PHE A 1027 -24.98 -13.42 6.75
CA PHE A 1027 -26.29 -13.82 7.25
C PHE A 1027 -27.27 -14.00 6.08
N ASP A 1028 -27.68 -15.24 5.82
CA ASP A 1028 -28.77 -15.51 4.89
C ASP A 1028 -30.12 -15.09 5.46
N ARG A 1029 -30.91 -14.39 4.63
CA ARG A 1029 -32.37 -14.29 4.77
C ARG A 1029 -33.03 -14.26 3.40
N GLU A 1030 -33.55 -15.41 3.00
CA GLU A 1030 -34.46 -15.53 1.87
C GLU A 1030 -35.77 -14.75 2.11
N CYS A 1031 -36.35 -14.15 1.07
CA CYS A 1031 -37.80 -14.12 0.88
C CYS A 1031 -38.26 -13.58 -0.48
N THR A 1032 -38.95 -14.44 -1.25
CA THR A 1032 -40.05 -14.12 -2.20
C THR A 1032 -39.77 -13.34 -3.49
N SER A 1033 -40.34 -13.86 -4.59
CA SER A 1033 -40.13 -13.40 -5.97
C SER A 1033 -40.92 -12.15 -6.38
N PRO A 1034 -40.39 -11.31 -7.29
CA PRO A 1034 -41.16 -10.25 -7.96
C PRO A 1034 -41.97 -10.79 -9.16
N VAL A 1035 -43.15 -10.20 -9.39
CA VAL A 1035 -44.01 -10.49 -10.57
C VAL A 1035 -43.63 -9.57 -11.73
N THR A 1036 -43.66 -10.10 -12.95
CA THR A 1036 -43.37 -9.36 -14.19
C THR A 1036 -44.50 -8.40 -14.58
N VAL A 1037 -44.14 -7.17 -14.96
CA VAL A 1037 -45.01 -6.19 -15.65
C VAL A 1037 -44.19 -5.50 -16.74
N ASP A 1038 -44.82 -5.24 -17.89
CA ASP A 1038 -44.17 -4.91 -19.16
C ASP A 1038 -43.86 -3.40 -19.35
N ASN A 1039 -42.98 -3.09 -20.29
CA ASN A 1039 -42.49 -1.74 -20.61
C ASN A 1039 -43.39 -0.97 -21.59
N SER A 1040 -43.42 0.37 -21.49
CA SER A 1040 -43.59 1.23 -22.67
C SER A 1040 -43.14 2.69 -22.42
N GLN A 1041 -42.06 3.07 -23.12
CA GLN A 1041 -41.83 4.35 -23.82
C GLN A 1041 -42.45 5.66 -23.28
N TYR A 1042 -41.60 6.66 -23.04
CA TYR A 1042 -41.74 7.98 -23.67
C TYR A 1042 -40.38 8.72 -23.73
N GLU A 1043 -40.21 9.62 -24.69
CA GLU A 1043 -38.92 10.20 -25.09
C GLU A 1043 -38.69 11.66 -24.62
N ALA A 1044 -37.40 12.01 -24.57
CA ALA A 1044 -36.80 13.33 -24.85
C ALA A 1044 -37.10 14.55 -23.94
N GLY A 1045 -36.09 15.42 -23.83
CA GLY A 1045 -36.16 16.74 -23.18
C GLY A 1045 -34.92 17.07 -22.36
N SER A 1046 -33.85 17.51 -23.02
CA SER A 1046 -32.78 18.26 -22.35
C SER A 1046 -33.26 19.67 -21.99
N ASP A 1047 -32.67 20.29 -20.97
CA ASP A 1047 -31.70 21.38 -21.19
C ASP A 1047 -31.00 21.73 -19.86
N SER A 1048 -29.89 22.47 -19.96
CA SER A 1048 -28.93 22.70 -18.89
C SER A 1048 -29.21 23.95 -18.05
N GLU A 1049 -28.91 23.89 -16.75
CA GLU A 1049 -28.45 25.06 -15.98
C GLU A 1049 -27.49 24.58 -14.87
N TYR A 1050 -26.32 25.22 -14.78
CA TYR A 1050 -25.25 24.97 -13.80
C TYR A 1050 -25.02 26.27 -12.98
N ASP A 1051 -24.09 26.22 -12.03
CA ASP A 1051 -23.56 27.38 -11.28
C ASP A 1051 -24.55 28.14 -10.37
N PHE A 1052 -24.80 27.62 -9.15
CA PHE A 1052 -25.31 28.45 -8.04
C PHE A 1052 -24.97 27.95 -6.61
N PHE A 1053 -23.72 27.51 -6.35
CA PHE A 1053 -23.27 27.13 -4.99
C PHE A 1053 -21.85 27.61 -4.66
N HIS A 1054 -21.70 28.90 -4.34
CA HIS A 1054 -20.55 29.43 -3.61
C HIS A 1054 -20.92 30.71 -2.81
N THR A 1055 -21.87 30.60 -1.89
CA THR A 1055 -22.04 31.46 -0.70
C THR A 1055 -23.16 30.89 0.20
N PHE A 1056 -23.21 31.36 1.45
CA PHE A 1056 -24.14 30.98 2.53
C PHE A 1056 -23.91 29.61 3.19
N GLU A 1057 -22.92 29.61 4.08
CA GLU A 1057 -23.22 29.35 5.50
C GLU A 1057 -24.03 30.52 6.09
#